data_AF-A0A968ISZ3-F1
#
_entry.id   AF-A0A968ISZ3-F1
#
_cell.length_a   1.000
_cell.length_b   1.000
_cell.length_c   1.000
_cell.angle_alpha   90.00
_cell.angle_beta   90.00
_cell.angle_gamma   90.00
#
_symmetry.space_group_name_H-M   'P 1'
#
loop_
_entity.id
_entity.type
_entity.pdbx_description
1 polymer ?
#
loop_
_entity_poly.entity_id
_entity_poly.type
_entity_poly.pdbx_seq_one_letter_code
_entity_poly.pdbx_strand_id
1 'polypeptide(L)'
;MQPTSPLTSNSTSIANLEAEVDESKPCPSSQVGTQTLPQILDKTLDNTSAPILVVRRDGSPTVLDITKIRAVVEWACAGQNVNSITLEAGLTTRLRNGVTTRDIQDNLIDCALGMCSPDEPAWRYVAGRLHIWNLWKDTQVSRGFGYGNYATAVKFQLAAKRYERQILQYSTEELSEAGTWINPDWDRDYDYAGAVLLTKRYLLTDELPQEAYLTCALLLASNEQPEVRLTVARAFYEAIAQRKISLATPILANLRIPNGSLSSCFIIGMDDNLESIFAEITNAARISKNGGGVGVNVSRIRATGSWVMGKDNASGGVIPWIKLLNDTAIAVNQGGRRAGAVTVGLDIWHLDVPEFLEMQAENGDRRRKAYDVFPQLVIVDEFMRRVEAKAKWTMVDPYEVKETLGIELAEQWGNSFEAAYETIEAELDKKIKLYKQVDARELFKHIMRSQVETGMPYLAFKDTINRTNPNKHEGYIPGVNLCCESFSNVKPGVEAHCCLAAGTKVMTEKGWQAIEECDGERVLVPFKSDQDFTPVYHFETAKLIDNGVKDVYRLTLKNGRTVEATGDHKFLVRHGSQNRYRQWLTLDEIEVGDRLEIQVPEWYLPEFYSVSRNFSDAAIGWLIGDGWILDKSIGVCFGADETLALEKVVTEMAKIHEATDYHFSATTKGVPSIRIDKRTGVRSWVTNKQSFREYLTQEYGLTSGKGATKKLGKLIKSLPADRLASILSGLFSADGCVHETSNSRNYPVIQLSSASLELLNDVRECLDCFGIPSTVAYYYSSERKRSQGNLNISGWATERFMEVIGFDLCPDKTSKYERVKRSRKSEKQTYRRTSEVKSIEYIGEAQVYDLNIPNGHHFIAEGIIVHNCNLVSLNLANLESAEIADAAKLAVRILDNTIEITQPPFKDSKTHNDKYRTIGVGCMGLADWLAKRHLNYQSLAQISHLFEEVAYWCTFASMELAKERGAYAAFPGSEWSKGKLLGSKSLSEILPLTENPERWQQLSQDVQTYGIRNSHITAIAPNTSSSLVQGCTASILPAYSKFFYDKWAKGTVPIAPPFIEDCFWFYRENKSLDQKIVVKAVAVMQQWIDTGISMELLFNLNQGVYFPDEPERAVKAKDIFETLIMAWKEGCKAVYYVRTVQKDDFKENSSEGCAACAN
;
A
#
# COMPACT_ATOMS: atom_id res chain seq x y z
N MET A 1 -50.65 15.63 16.23
CA MET A 1 -51.47 16.85 16.30
C MET A 1 -50.56 18.04 16.59
N GLN A 2 -50.90 19.22 16.08
CA GLN A 2 -50.35 20.53 16.51
C GLN A 2 -51.04 20.98 17.82
N PRO A 3 -50.63 22.11 18.48
CA PRO A 3 -49.46 22.99 18.28
C PRO A 3 -48.66 23.16 19.62
N THR A 4 -47.79 24.15 19.91
CA THR A 4 -47.44 25.46 19.31
C THR A 4 -46.03 25.93 19.75
N SER A 5 -45.28 26.61 18.88
CA SER A 5 -44.21 27.57 19.25
C SER A 5 -44.81 28.99 19.40
N PRO A 6 -44.07 30.03 19.88
CA PRO A 6 -43.15 30.83 19.02
C PRO A 6 -41.73 30.97 19.65
N LEU A 7 -40.62 31.29 18.96
CA LEU A 7 -40.25 32.41 18.05
C LEU A 7 -40.22 33.78 18.78
N THR A 8 -39.31 34.75 18.58
CA THR A 8 -38.06 34.95 17.78
C THR A 8 -37.22 36.07 18.49
N SER A 9 -36.16 36.76 18.02
CA SER A 9 -35.54 37.01 16.69
C SER A 9 -34.02 37.33 16.79
N ASN A 10 -33.36 37.50 15.63
CA ASN A 10 -31.98 37.99 15.49
C ASN A 10 -31.84 39.52 15.65
N SER A 11 -30.63 40.03 15.92
CA SER A 11 -30.02 41.12 15.11
C SER A 11 -28.52 41.34 15.38
N THR A 12 -27.81 41.69 14.30
CA THR A 12 -26.40 42.06 14.06
C THR A 12 -25.64 42.97 15.06
N SER A 13 -24.31 42.94 14.93
CA SER A 13 -23.27 43.73 15.60
C SER A 13 -23.20 45.22 15.25
N ILE A 14 -22.48 46.03 16.06
CA ILE A 14 -21.57 47.12 15.63
C ILE A 14 -20.55 47.46 16.74
N ALA A 15 -19.49 48.21 16.40
CA ALA A 15 -18.17 48.22 17.03
C ALA A 15 -17.91 49.29 18.14
N ASN A 16 -16.77 49.12 18.82
CA ASN A 16 -15.83 50.09 19.44
C ASN A 16 -16.33 51.22 20.38
N LEU A 17 -15.69 51.37 21.56
CA LEU A 17 -14.63 52.38 21.80
C LEU A 17 -13.95 52.27 23.18
N GLU A 18 -12.89 53.07 23.40
CA GLU A 18 -11.96 53.05 24.54
C GLU A 18 -12.33 54.07 25.65
N ALA A 19 -11.76 53.91 26.87
CA ALA A 19 -11.46 55.00 27.81
C ALA A 19 -10.53 54.53 28.97
N GLU A 20 -9.70 55.44 29.48
CA GLU A 20 -8.83 55.26 30.67
C GLU A 20 -9.19 56.30 31.78
N VAL A 21 -8.95 55.95 33.07
CA VAL A 21 -8.17 56.69 34.12
C VAL A 21 -8.44 58.22 34.32
N ASP A 22 -8.63 58.84 35.51
CA ASP A 22 -8.39 58.42 36.92
C ASP A 22 -9.19 59.22 38.01
N GLU A 23 -8.97 58.82 39.28
CA GLU A 23 -8.92 59.55 40.58
C GLU A 23 -9.92 60.66 40.97
N SER A 24 -10.52 60.49 42.17
CA SER A 24 -10.18 61.31 43.36
C SER A 24 -10.84 60.79 44.67
N LYS A 25 -10.24 61.07 45.83
CA LYS A 25 -10.69 60.64 47.19
C LYS A 25 -11.21 61.84 48.02
N PRO A 26 -11.97 61.60 49.12
CA PRO A 26 -11.34 61.63 50.45
C PRO A 26 -11.83 60.53 51.45
N CYS A 27 -11.27 60.56 52.68
CA CYS A 27 -11.42 59.60 53.81
C CYS A 27 -12.12 60.32 55.01
N PRO A 28 -12.13 59.89 56.32
CA PRO A 28 -11.49 58.76 57.02
C PRO A 28 -12.27 58.04 58.18
N SER A 29 -11.60 57.04 58.80
CA SER A 29 -11.65 56.66 60.26
C SER A 29 -12.90 55.89 60.82
N SER A 30 -12.82 55.06 61.89
CA SER A 30 -11.66 54.57 62.68
C SER A 30 -11.86 53.20 63.38
N GLN A 31 -10.79 52.40 63.37
CA GLN A 31 -10.22 51.56 64.44
C GLN A 31 -11.09 50.63 65.31
N VAL A 32 -11.02 49.34 64.98
CA VAL A 32 -10.25 48.33 65.76
C VAL A 32 -9.45 47.48 64.74
N GLY A 33 -8.22 47.01 64.94
CA GLY A 33 -7.24 47.22 66.02
C GLY A 33 -6.22 46.07 66.04
N THR A 34 -4.97 46.32 65.66
CA THR A 34 -3.95 45.27 65.37
C THR A 34 -2.72 45.32 66.30
N GLN A 35 -2.24 44.15 66.71
CA GLN A 35 -0.90 43.98 67.31
C GLN A 35 0.06 43.30 66.33
N THR A 36 1.33 43.72 66.37
CA THR A 36 2.41 43.24 65.51
C THR A 36 3.18 42.08 66.12
N LEU A 37 3.44 41.04 65.32
CA LEU A 37 4.35 39.91 65.58
C LEU A 37 4.98 39.48 64.22
N PRO A 38 6.15 38.83 64.21
CA PRO A 38 7.30 39.49 63.61
C PRO A 38 8.04 38.69 62.52
N GLN A 39 9.10 39.31 62.02
CA GLN A 39 10.12 38.82 61.08
C GLN A 39 10.58 37.37 61.33
N ILE A 40 9.94 36.37 60.70
CA ILE A 40 10.49 35.02 60.53
C ILE A 40 10.25 34.53 59.10
N LEU A 41 11.14 34.92 58.19
CA LEU A 41 11.47 34.22 56.93
C LEU A 41 12.64 34.90 56.18
N ASP A 42 12.88 36.19 56.46
CA ASP A 42 13.88 37.03 55.77
C ASP A 42 15.32 36.92 56.33
N LYS A 43 15.69 35.77 56.93
CA LYS A 43 16.98 35.57 57.62
C LYS A 43 17.56 34.13 57.59
N THR A 44 17.57 33.48 56.43
CA THR A 44 18.56 32.41 56.11
C THR A 44 18.85 32.32 54.61
N LEU A 45 19.38 33.40 54.04
CA LEU A 45 20.19 33.34 52.81
C LEU A 45 21.44 34.19 53.02
N ASP A 46 22.58 33.53 53.21
CA ASP A 46 23.88 34.20 53.20
C ASP A 46 24.12 34.82 51.82
N ASN A 47 24.53 36.07 51.80
CA ASN A 47 24.63 36.88 50.58
C ASN A 47 25.92 36.58 49.80
N THR A 48 26.17 35.29 49.55
CA THR A 48 27.38 34.72 48.94
C THR A 48 27.08 33.61 47.92
N SER A 49 25.82 33.24 47.69
CA SER A 49 25.45 32.34 46.59
C SER A 49 25.35 33.10 45.27
N ALA A 50 26.18 32.74 44.29
CA ALA A 50 26.05 33.25 42.92
C ALA A 50 24.66 32.89 42.33
N PRO A 51 24.06 33.75 41.49
CA PRO A 51 22.77 33.46 40.87
C PRO A 51 22.86 32.18 40.02
N ILE A 52 21.89 31.28 40.18
CA ILE A 52 21.85 30.01 39.44
C ILE A 52 21.75 30.31 37.94
N LEU A 53 22.82 29.98 37.21
CA LEU A 53 22.82 30.00 35.76
C LEU A 53 22.23 28.69 35.23
N VAL A 54 21.29 28.82 34.31
CA VAL A 54 20.61 27.75 33.60
C VAL A 54 21.06 27.75 32.14
N VAL A 55 21.40 26.59 31.61
CA VAL A 55 21.79 26.41 30.20
C VAL A 55 20.54 26.21 29.35
N ARG A 56 20.31 27.08 28.36
CA ARG A 56 19.19 26.95 27.42
C ARG A 56 19.45 25.85 26.38
N ARG A 57 18.42 25.51 25.60
CA ARG A 57 18.48 24.45 24.57
C ARG A 57 19.42 24.78 23.39
N ASP A 58 19.70 26.07 23.19
CA ASP A 58 20.70 26.60 22.25
C ASP A 58 22.13 26.63 22.84
N GLY A 59 22.33 26.14 24.08
CA GLY A 59 23.59 26.17 24.80
C GLY A 59 23.91 27.49 25.51
N SER A 60 23.11 28.55 25.33
CA SER A 60 23.37 29.85 25.94
C SER A 60 23.03 29.88 27.44
N PRO A 61 23.86 30.53 28.28
CA PRO A 61 23.58 30.67 29.71
C PRO A 61 22.55 31.79 29.96
N THR A 62 21.70 31.60 30.96
CA THR A 62 20.74 32.61 31.41
C THR A 62 20.50 32.48 32.93
N VAL A 63 20.03 33.54 33.60
CA VAL A 63 19.68 33.45 35.03
C VAL A 63 18.37 32.67 35.17
N LEU A 64 18.28 31.82 36.20
CA LEU A 64 17.06 31.10 36.58
C LEU A 64 15.88 32.07 36.74
N ASP A 65 14.77 31.79 36.05
CA ASP A 65 13.54 32.56 36.11
C ASP A 65 12.37 31.65 36.49
N ILE A 66 11.96 31.72 37.75
CA ILE A 66 10.88 30.91 38.33
C ILE A 66 9.51 31.31 37.74
N THR A 67 9.32 32.56 37.31
CA THR A 67 8.02 33.02 36.76
C THR A 67 7.66 32.31 35.46
N LYS A 68 8.66 32.03 34.61
CA LYS A 68 8.50 31.22 33.39
C LYS A 68 8.18 29.76 33.70
N ILE A 69 8.68 29.22 34.81
CA ILE A 69 8.40 27.85 35.23
C ILE A 69 6.96 27.75 35.77
N ARG A 70 6.53 28.71 36.60
CA ARG A 70 5.14 28.83 37.07
C ARG A 70 4.15 28.87 35.92
N ALA A 71 4.36 29.73 34.93
CA ALA A 71 3.47 29.82 33.77
C ALA A 71 3.32 28.48 32.99
N VAL A 72 4.37 27.65 32.93
CA VAL A 72 4.32 26.31 32.31
C VAL A 72 3.60 25.30 33.19
N VAL A 73 3.82 25.33 34.50
CA VAL A 73 3.14 24.49 35.49
C VAL A 73 1.64 24.82 35.54
N GLU A 74 1.27 26.10 35.58
CA GLU A 74 -0.10 26.60 35.52
C GLU A 74 -0.79 26.18 34.21
N TRP A 75 -0.13 26.33 33.06
CA TRP A 75 -0.65 25.88 31.77
C TRP A 75 -0.86 24.37 31.71
N ALA A 76 0.06 23.57 32.27
CA ALA A 76 -0.05 22.11 32.31
C ALA A 76 -1.18 21.64 33.25
N CYS A 77 -1.36 22.29 34.40
CA CYS A 77 -2.42 21.99 35.37
C CYS A 77 -3.80 22.59 34.99
N ALA A 78 -3.88 23.49 34.02
CA ALA A 78 -5.12 24.20 33.67
C ALA A 78 -6.26 23.23 33.30
N GLY A 79 -7.40 23.34 34.00
CA GLY A 79 -8.56 22.47 33.77
C GLY A 79 -8.33 21.00 34.14
N GLN A 80 -7.47 20.73 35.11
CA GLN A 80 -7.28 19.41 35.73
C GLN A 80 -7.43 19.52 37.25
N ASN A 81 -7.90 18.46 37.91
CA ASN A 81 -8.17 18.46 39.35
C ASN A 81 -6.88 18.22 40.17
N VAL A 82 -5.89 19.11 40.02
CA VAL A 82 -4.52 18.97 40.55
C VAL A 82 -3.98 20.27 41.13
N ASN A 83 -3.09 20.19 42.12
CA ASN A 83 -2.51 21.37 42.76
C ASN A 83 -1.14 21.75 42.17
N SER A 84 -1.11 22.80 41.34
CA SER A 84 0.10 23.35 40.71
C SER A 84 1.25 23.67 41.70
N ILE A 85 0.93 24.11 42.92
CA ILE A 85 1.94 24.44 43.95
C ILE A 85 2.72 23.19 44.38
N THR A 86 2.08 22.02 44.40
CA THR A 86 2.71 20.75 44.75
C THR A 86 3.77 20.35 43.72
N LEU A 87 3.48 20.56 42.43
CA LEU A 87 4.41 20.31 41.34
C LEU A 87 5.58 21.32 41.33
N GLU A 88 5.33 22.60 41.60
CA GLU A 88 6.41 23.59 41.76
C GLU A 88 7.32 23.24 42.95
N ALA A 89 6.75 22.86 44.09
CA ALA A 89 7.51 22.53 45.30
C ALA A 89 8.52 21.40 45.07
N GLY A 90 8.13 20.35 44.32
CA GLY A 90 9.01 19.22 44.00
C GLY A 90 10.30 19.60 43.28
N LEU A 91 10.23 20.58 42.37
CA LEU A 91 11.35 21.08 41.57
C LEU A 91 12.49 21.66 42.43
N THR A 92 12.16 22.33 43.53
CA THR A 92 13.12 23.08 44.36
C THR A 92 14.29 22.21 44.86
N THR A 93 14.07 20.90 45.00
CA THR A 93 15.05 19.93 45.48
C THR A 93 16.17 19.60 44.48
N ARG A 94 16.06 19.97 43.20
CA ARG A 94 17.01 19.56 42.13
C ARG A 94 17.69 20.71 41.36
N LEU A 95 17.35 21.97 41.62
CA LEU A 95 17.93 23.12 40.92
C LEU A 95 19.39 23.37 41.35
N ARG A 96 20.30 23.39 40.37
CA ARG A 96 21.75 23.59 40.57
C ARG A 96 22.34 24.50 39.49
N ASN A 97 23.45 25.19 39.80
CA ASN A 97 24.16 25.98 38.80
C ASN A 97 24.64 25.09 37.63
N GLY A 98 24.38 25.51 36.39
CA GLY A 98 24.66 24.73 35.19
C GLY A 98 23.60 23.68 34.82
N VAL A 99 22.45 23.62 35.49
CA VAL A 99 21.30 22.79 35.08
C VAL A 99 20.77 23.26 33.71
N THR A 100 20.31 22.34 32.86
CA THR A 100 19.73 22.71 31.56
C THR A 100 18.22 22.95 31.65
N THR A 101 17.65 23.72 30.71
CA THR A 101 16.18 23.84 30.55
C THR A 101 15.52 22.57 30.01
N ARG A 102 16.28 21.51 29.71
CA ARG A 102 15.76 20.16 29.48
C ARG A 102 15.65 19.41 30.80
N ASP A 103 16.70 19.40 31.64
CA ASP A 103 16.66 18.75 32.97
C ASP A 103 15.51 19.28 33.85
N ILE A 104 15.24 20.58 33.79
CA ILE A 104 14.10 21.21 34.50
C ILE A 104 12.76 20.66 33.99
N GLN A 105 12.59 20.54 32.66
CA GLN A 105 11.34 20.05 32.06
C GLN A 105 11.13 18.56 32.32
N ASP A 106 12.19 17.77 32.15
CA ASP A 106 12.18 16.32 32.37
C ASP A 106 11.94 16.01 33.86
N ASN A 107 12.47 16.82 34.79
CA ASN A 107 12.16 16.68 36.21
C ASN A 107 10.69 17.03 36.56
N LEU A 108 10.08 18.04 35.93
CA LEU A 108 8.65 18.31 36.14
C LEU A 108 7.79 17.12 35.65
N ILE A 109 8.18 16.46 34.56
CA ILE A 109 7.54 15.24 34.07
C ILE A 109 7.70 14.10 35.10
N ASP A 110 8.92 13.84 35.60
CA ASP A 110 9.17 12.85 36.66
C ASP A 110 8.32 13.12 37.91
N CYS A 111 8.21 14.37 38.34
CA CYS A 111 7.45 14.77 39.52
C CYS A 111 5.95 14.52 39.33
N ALA A 112 5.36 14.91 38.19
CA ALA A 112 3.96 14.63 37.88
C ALA A 112 3.69 13.11 37.79
N LEU A 113 4.58 12.34 37.17
CA LEU A 113 4.45 10.87 37.13
C LEU A 113 4.53 10.22 38.52
N GLY A 114 5.41 10.73 39.39
CA GLY A 114 5.53 10.29 40.79
C GLY A 114 4.35 10.67 41.69
N MET A 115 3.52 11.64 41.28
CA MET A 115 2.25 12.01 41.95
C MET A 115 1.05 11.22 41.42
N CYS A 116 1.18 10.52 40.29
CA CYS A 116 0.08 9.79 39.67
C CYS A 116 -0.29 8.51 40.45
N SER A 117 -1.51 8.49 40.97
CA SER A 117 -2.10 7.39 41.74
C SER A 117 -3.50 7.01 41.20
N PRO A 118 -4.13 5.93 41.68
CA PRO A 118 -5.53 5.64 41.36
C PRO A 118 -6.52 6.72 41.82
N ASP A 119 -6.18 7.48 42.86
CA ASP A 119 -7.01 8.55 43.43
C ASP A 119 -6.75 9.92 42.79
N GLU A 120 -5.56 10.15 42.21
CA GLU A 120 -5.19 11.34 41.44
C GLU A 120 -4.69 11.00 40.00
N PRO A 121 -5.52 10.42 39.12
CA PRO A 121 -5.10 10.00 37.79
C PRO A 121 -4.98 11.15 36.77
N ALA A 122 -5.46 12.38 37.06
CA ALA A 122 -5.24 13.58 36.25
C ALA A 122 -3.75 13.96 36.07
N TRP A 123 -2.86 13.57 37.00
CA TRP A 123 -1.42 13.84 36.87
C TRP A 123 -0.78 13.27 35.59
N ARG A 124 -1.38 12.23 34.98
CA ARG A 124 -0.98 11.71 33.65
C ARG A 124 -1.08 12.76 32.54
N TYR A 125 -2.12 13.58 32.55
CA TYR A 125 -2.33 14.65 31.56
C TYR A 125 -1.39 15.82 31.81
N VAL A 126 -1.09 16.14 33.07
CA VAL A 126 -0.06 17.14 33.41
C VAL A 126 1.31 16.69 32.85
N ALA A 127 1.71 15.44 33.08
CA ALA A 127 2.94 14.86 32.53
C ALA A 127 2.93 14.83 30.98
N GLY A 128 1.79 14.49 30.35
CA GLY A 128 1.61 14.52 28.90
C GLY A 128 1.77 15.91 28.30
N ARG A 129 1.11 16.92 28.88
CA ARG A 129 1.22 18.33 28.51
C ARG A 129 2.65 18.84 28.65
N LEU A 130 3.33 18.52 29.76
CA LEU A 130 4.73 18.87 29.96
C LEU A 130 5.66 18.21 28.92
N HIS A 131 5.35 16.99 28.47
CA HIS A 131 6.07 16.32 27.39
C HIS A 131 5.82 16.97 26.01
N ILE A 132 4.58 17.37 25.70
CA ILE A 132 4.29 18.11 24.46
C ILE A 132 4.90 19.53 24.49
N TRP A 133 4.94 20.20 25.64
CA TRP A 133 5.69 21.47 25.79
C TRP A 133 7.20 21.27 25.55
N ASN A 134 7.74 20.11 25.93
CA ASN A 134 9.12 19.71 25.64
C ASN A 134 9.36 19.61 24.12
N LEU A 135 8.44 18.96 23.38
CA LEU A 135 8.44 18.89 21.91
C LEU A 135 8.33 20.28 21.27
N TRP A 136 7.36 21.09 21.69
CA TRP A 136 7.14 22.44 21.16
C TRP A 136 8.41 23.29 21.28
N LYS A 137 9.15 23.19 22.39
CA LYS A 137 10.39 23.94 22.61
C LYS A 137 11.60 23.37 21.85
N ASP A 138 11.70 22.06 21.69
CA ASP A 138 12.73 21.46 20.83
C ASP A 138 12.53 21.84 19.37
N THR A 139 11.33 21.66 18.82
CA THR A 139 11.00 22.04 17.45
C THR A 139 11.19 23.54 17.22
N GLN A 140 10.72 24.42 18.14
CA GLN A 140 10.90 25.87 18.03
C GLN A 140 12.39 26.27 17.95
N VAL A 141 13.27 25.63 18.72
CA VAL A 141 14.71 25.91 18.72
C VAL A 141 15.40 25.33 17.48
N SER A 142 14.99 24.14 17.04
CA SER A 142 15.55 23.45 15.88
C SER A 142 15.27 24.17 14.56
N ARG A 143 14.01 24.58 14.31
CA ARG A 143 13.60 25.26 13.06
C ARG A 143 13.52 26.79 13.14
N GLY A 144 13.64 27.36 14.33
CA GLY A 144 13.59 28.81 14.57
C GLY A 144 12.17 29.42 14.69
N PHE A 145 11.10 28.63 14.52
CA PHE A 145 9.71 29.08 14.62
C PHE A 145 8.80 28.01 15.22
N GLY A 146 7.74 28.43 15.92
CA GLY A 146 6.72 27.54 16.50
C GLY A 146 5.54 27.30 15.55
N TYR A 147 4.34 27.09 16.09
CA TYR A 147 3.08 27.19 15.34
C TYR A 147 2.87 28.61 14.77
N GLY A 148 1.98 28.73 13.78
CA GLY A 148 1.52 30.01 13.22
C GLY A 148 1.92 30.29 11.76
N ASN A 149 2.83 29.51 11.17
CA ASN A 149 3.13 29.58 9.73
C ASN A 149 3.33 28.18 9.13
N TYR A 150 2.20 27.51 8.89
CA TYR A 150 2.16 26.13 8.36
C TYR A 150 2.76 26.02 6.95
N ALA A 151 2.56 27.02 6.07
CA ALA A 151 3.19 27.03 4.75
C ALA A 151 4.73 27.03 4.83
N THR A 152 5.32 27.67 5.85
CA THR A 152 6.77 27.59 6.11
C THR A 152 7.17 26.26 6.75
N ALA A 153 6.35 25.66 7.62
CA ALA A 153 6.59 24.31 8.15
C ALA A 153 6.62 23.24 7.04
N VAL A 154 5.67 23.28 6.10
CA VAL A 154 5.64 22.41 4.91
C VAL A 154 6.90 22.61 4.06
N LYS A 155 7.29 23.87 3.79
CA LYS A 155 8.52 24.18 3.03
C LYS A 155 9.79 23.70 3.74
N PHE A 156 9.85 23.78 5.07
CA PHE A 156 10.96 23.24 5.87
C PHE A 156 11.07 21.71 5.75
N GLN A 157 9.96 20.98 5.95
CA GLN A 157 9.97 19.52 5.87
C GLN A 157 10.21 18.99 4.44
N LEU A 158 9.77 19.71 3.40
CA LEU A 158 10.12 19.42 2.01
C LEU A 158 11.60 19.67 1.72
N ALA A 159 12.19 20.77 2.21
CA ALA A 159 13.62 21.05 2.07
C ALA A 159 14.48 19.97 2.77
N ALA A 160 14.02 19.47 3.92
CA ALA A 160 14.61 18.34 4.63
C ALA A 160 14.35 16.97 3.98
N LYS A 161 13.61 16.90 2.85
CA LYS A 161 13.17 15.68 2.15
C LYS A 161 12.38 14.69 3.03
N ARG A 162 11.70 15.20 4.07
CA ARG A 162 10.88 14.40 5.00
C ARG A 162 9.43 14.32 4.57
N TYR A 163 8.93 15.36 3.89
CA TYR A 163 7.55 15.41 3.35
C TYR A 163 7.46 14.90 1.91
N GLU A 164 6.39 14.19 1.60
CA GLU A 164 5.99 13.82 0.24
C GLU A 164 5.60 15.06 -0.57
N ARG A 165 6.05 15.12 -1.82
CA ARG A 165 5.92 16.27 -2.72
C ARG A 165 4.50 16.48 -3.22
N GLN A 166 3.61 15.49 -3.10
CA GLN A 166 2.19 15.62 -3.45
C GLN A 166 1.51 16.78 -2.70
N ILE A 167 1.99 17.18 -1.51
CA ILE A 167 1.48 18.37 -0.80
C ILE A 167 1.64 19.68 -1.59
N LEU A 168 2.53 19.72 -2.60
CA LEU A 168 2.72 20.88 -3.50
C LEU A 168 1.59 21.06 -4.54
N GLN A 169 0.60 20.16 -4.59
CA GLN A 169 -0.66 20.37 -5.31
C GLN A 169 -1.52 21.49 -4.70
N TYR A 170 -1.19 21.91 -3.47
CA TYR A 170 -1.77 23.05 -2.78
C TYR A 170 -0.86 24.26 -2.94
N SER A 171 -1.45 25.40 -3.31
CA SER A 171 -0.72 26.66 -3.46
C SER A 171 -0.19 27.17 -2.10
N THR A 172 0.69 28.18 -2.11
CA THR A 172 1.15 28.78 -0.84
C THR A 172 0.00 29.47 -0.10
N GLU A 173 -0.99 29.93 -0.83
CA GLU A 173 -2.20 30.59 -0.36
C GLU A 173 -3.16 29.55 0.24
N GLU A 174 -3.44 28.44 -0.45
CA GLU A 174 -4.21 27.30 0.08
C GLU A 174 -3.58 26.73 1.37
N LEU A 175 -2.25 26.57 1.39
CA LEU A 175 -1.52 26.14 2.60
C LEU A 175 -1.53 27.21 3.71
N SER A 176 -1.63 28.49 3.37
CA SER A 176 -1.75 29.55 4.38
C SER A 176 -3.16 29.59 4.97
N GLU A 177 -4.20 29.40 4.14
CA GLU A 177 -5.59 29.26 4.59
C GLU A 177 -5.77 28.02 5.47
N ALA A 178 -5.29 26.85 5.02
CA ALA A 178 -5.31 25.62 5.81
C ALA A 178 -4.58 25.77 7.15
N GLY A 179 -3.49 26.55 7.16
CA GLY A 179 -2.76 26.90 8.39
C GLY A 179 -3.59 27.70 9.41
N THR A 180 -4.67 28.37 9.01
CA THR A 180 -5.59 29.08 9.94
C THR A 180 -6.51 28.13 10.71
N TRP A 181 -6.66 26.89 10.26
CA TRP A 181 -7.51 25.90 10.95
C TRP A 181 -6.80 25.27 12.15
N ILE A 182 -5.46 25.35 12.22
CA ILE A 182 -4.66 24.75 13.28
C ILE A 182 -5.06 25.31 14.65
N ASN A 183 -5.50 24.43 15.55
CA ASN A 183 -5.76 24.77 16.95
C ASN A 183 -4.73 24.08 17.87
N PRO A 184 -3.70 24.79 18.37
CA PRO A 184 -2.70 24.23 19.28
C PRO A 184 -3.25 23.77 20.63
N ASP A 185 -4.46 24.16 21.04
CA ASP A 185 -5.03 23.71 22.33
C ASP A 185 -5.48 22.25 22.29
N TRP A 186 -5.69 21.66 21.11
CA TRP A 186 -5.88 20.21 20.94
C TRP A 186 -4.60 19.39 21.21
N ASP A 187 -3.46 20.02 21.50
CA ASP A 187 -2.26 19.36 22.02
C ASP A 187 -2.30 19.16 23.55
N ARG A 188 -3.24 19.78 24.27
CA ARG A 188 -3.42 19.62 25.74
C ARG A 188 -4.12 18.32 26.13
N ASP A 189 -4.56 17.56 25.13
CA ASP A 189 -5.52 16.47 25.20
C ASP A 189 -4.87 15.09 25.40
N TYR A 190 -3.54 15.00 25.31
CA TYR A 190 -2.77 13.78 25.47
C TYR A 190 -2.36 13.54 26.93
N ASP A 191 -2.56 12.31 27.41
CA ASP A 191 -1.87 11.84 28.61
C ASP A 191 -0.41 11.48 28.28
N TYR A 192 0.41 11.17 29.29
CA TYR A 192 1.82 10.87 29.09
C TYR A 192 2.07 9.68 28.16
N ALA A 193 1.26 8.63 28.23
CA ALA A 193 1.40 7.46 27.37
C ALA A 193 1.11 7.82 25.90
N GLY A 194 0.01 8.53 25.65
CA GLY A 194 -0.35 9.03 24.33
C GLY A 194 0.69 10.00 23.75
N ALA A 195 1.15 10.97 24.54
CA ALA A 195 2.12 11.98 24.13
C ALA A 195 3.50 11.37 23.78
N VAL A 196 4.00 10.44 24.61
CA VAL A 196 5.27 9.76 24.37
C VAL A 196 5.19 8.81 23.17
N LEU A 197 4.04 8.17 22.95
CA LEU A 197 3.85 7.26 21.81
C LEU A 197 3.69 8.03 20.48
N LEU A 198 2.93 9.13 20.47
CA LEU A 198 2.81 10.06 19.35
C LEU A 198 4.18 10.56 18.89
N THR A 199 4.94 11.15 19.83
CA THR A 199 6.25 11.77 19.55
C THR A 199 7.34 10.77 19.13
N LYS A 200 7.29 9.50 19.58
CA LYS A 200 8.30 8.50 19.21
C LYS A 200 7.98 7.70 17.94
N ARG A 201 6.71 7.56 17.56
CA ARG A 201 6.26 6.59 16.54
C ARG A 201 5.55 7.19 15.34
N TYR A 202 4.94 8.37 15.48
CA TYR A 202 4.02 8.93 14.49
C TYR A 202 4.42 10.31 13.96
N LEU A 203 5.18 11.08 14.73
CA LEU A 203 5.73 12.36 14.28
C LEU A 203 7.11 12.20 13.63
N LEU A 204 7.36 13.05 12.63
CA LEU A 204 8.67 13.23 12.02
C LEU A 204 9.52 14.20 12.86
N THR A 205 10.82 14.23 12.62
CA THR A 205 11.72 15.22 13.23
C THR A 205 11.27 16.64 12.88
N ASP A 206 11.29 17.56 13.85
CA ASP A 206 10.86 18.97 13.74
C ASP A 206 9.40 19.21 13.33
N GLU A 207 8.54 18.19 13.48
CA GLU A 207 7.10 18.22 13.23
C GLU A 207 6.31 18.47 14.53
N LEU A 208 5.15 19.15 14.43
CA LEU A 208 4.21 19.32 15.54
C LEU A 208 2.89 18.56 15.27
N PRO A 209 2.15 18.10 16.30
CA PRO A 209 0.98 17.23 16.11
C PRO A 209 -0.07 17.78 15.14
N GLN A 210 -0.48 19.04 15.29
CA GLN A 210 -1.50 19.62 14.42
C GLN A 210 -1.01 19.83 12.98
N GLU A 211 0.30 20.02 12.77
CA GLU A 211 0.89 20.08 11.43
C GLU A 211 0.84 18.71 10.76
N ALA A 212 1.17 17.64 11.50
CA ALA A 212 1.07 16.26 11.05
C ALA A 212 -0.37 15.88 10.65
N TYR A 213 -1.36 16.19 11.50
CA TYR A 213 -2.76 15.90 11.21
C TYR A 213 -3.28 16.71 10.01
N LEU A 214 -2.93 17.99 9.91
CA LEU A 214 -3.35 18.83 8.78
C LEU A 214 -2.71 18.37 7.46
N THR A 215 -1.41 18.03 7.46
CA THR A 215 -0.75 17.47 6.26
C THR A 215 -1.37 16.13 5.88
N CYS A 216 -1.69 15.25 6.83
CA CYS A 216 -2.43 14.02 6.54
C CYS A 216 -3.80 14.29 5.92
N ALA A 217 -4.59 15.21 6.49
CA ALA A 217 -5.93 15.53 6.00
C ALA A 217 -5.90 16.14 4.57
N LEU A 218 -4.95 17.03 4.30
CA LEU A 218 -4.72 17.59 2.97
C LEU A 218 -4.28 16.53 1.94
N LEU A 219 -3.44 15.56 2.33
CA LEU A 219 -3.06 14.46 1.46
C LEU A 219 -4.23 13.47 1.25
N LEU A 220 -5.01 13.15 2.28
CA LEU A 220 -6.23 12.32 2.15
C LEU A 220 -7.30 12.96 1.25
N ALA A 221 -7.32 14.29 1.14
CA ALA A 221 -8.20 15.01 0.23
C ALA A 221 -7.60 15.23 -1.17
N SER A 222 -6.40 14.72 -1.48
CA SER A 222 -5.67 15.05 -2.72
C SER A 222 -6.47 14.82 -3.99
N ASN A 223 -7.27 13.76 -4.00
CA ASN A 223 -7.97 13.25 -5.18
C ASN A 223 -9.44 13.75 -5.24
N GLU A 224 -9.81 14.68 -4.36
CA GLU A 224 -11.07 15.43 -4.44
C GLU A 224 -11.01 16.51 -5.53
N GLN A 225 -12.16 16.88 -6.09
CA GLN A 225 -12.24 17.95 -7.07
C GLN A 225 -11.80 19.30 -6.44
N PRO A 226 -11.01 20.14 -7.12
CA PRO A 226 -10.39 21.34 -6.53
C PRO A 226 -11.37 22.28 -5.81
N GLU A 227 -12.61 22.38 -6.31
CA GLU A 227 -13.68 23.24 -5.81
C GLU A 227 -14.21 22.83 -4.43
N VAL A 228 -14.04 21.55 -4.05
CA VAL A 228 -14.46 21.00 -2.74
C VAL A 228 -13.29 20.51 -1.89
N ARG A 229 -12.09 20.40 -2.49
CA ARG A 229 -10.89 19.80 -1.90
C ARG A 229 -10.53 20.36 -0.52
N LEU A 230 -10.48 21.68 -0.36
CA LEU A 230 -10.17 22.30 0.95
C LEU A 230 -11.30 22.08 1.97
N THR A 231 -12.56 22.11 1.56
CA THR A 231 -13.71 21.83 2.43
C THR A 231 -13.66 20.40 2.98
N VAL A 232 -13.34 19.42 2.13
CA VAL A 232 -13.16 18.01 2.53
C VAL A 232 -11.90 17.85 3.40
N ALA A 233 -10.77 18.46 3.02
CA ALA A 233 -9.54 18.45 3.81
C ALA A 233 -9.75 19.04 5.21
N ARG A 234 -10.55 20.10 5.33
CA ARG A 234 -10.91 20.71 6.62
C ARG A 234 -11.75 19.77 7.48
N ALA A 235 -12.78 19.16 6.90
CA ALA A 235 -13.62 18.19 7.62
C ALA A 235 -12.80 16.96 8.08
N PHE A 236 -11.86 16.47 7.26
CA PHE A 236 -10.90 15.45 7.65
C PHE A 236 -10.00 15.94 8.80
N TYR A 237 -9.41 17.13 8.69
CA TYR A 237 -8.53 17.68 9.73
C TYR A 237 -9.25 17.83 11.07
N GLU A 238 -10.43 18.46 11.09
CA GLU A 238 -11.20 18.67 12.31
C GLU A 238 -11.61 17.32 12.96
N ALA A 239 -12.01 16.31 12.18
CA ALA A 239 -12.35 14.99 12.70
C ALA A 239 -11.14 14.18 13.21
N ILE A 240 -9.97 14.31 12.57
CA ILE A 240 -8.73 13.63 12.98
C ILE A 240 -8.14 14.32 14.22
N ALA A 241 -8.06 15.64 14.22
CA ALA A 241 -7.41 16.43 15.27
C ALA A 241 -8.23 16.51 16.58
N GLN A 242 -9.57 16.50 16.48
CA GLN A 242 -10.46 16.29 17.64
C GLN A 242 -10.51 14.81 18.09
N ARG A 243 -9.67 13.93 17.52
CA ARG A 243 -9.56 12.51 17.87
C ARG A 243 -10.89 11.75 17.75
N LYS A 244 -11.73 12.12 16.78
CA LYS A 244 -13.01 11.45 16.44
C LYS A 244 -12.82 10.33 15.42
N ILE A 245 -11.87 10.53 14.49
CA ILE A 245 -11.43 9.53 13.51
C ILE A 245 -9.96 9.20 13.76
N SER A 246 -9.64 7.91 13.92
CA SER A 246 -8.26 7.46 14.05
C SER A 246 -7.76 6.90 12.73
N LEU A 247 -6.79 7.58 12.14
CA LEU A 247 -6.03 7.01 11.02
C LEU A 247 -5.34 5.71 11.44
N ALA A 248 -5.24 4.76 10.51
CA ALA A 248 -4.46 3.54 10.72
C ALA A 248 -2.98 3.89 10.90
N THR A 249 -2.23 3.03 11.62
CA THR A 249 -0.83 3.32 11.98
C THR A 249 0.07 3.64 10.76
N PRO A 250 0.00 2.90 9.63
CA PRO A 250 0.83 3.24 8.47
C PRO A 250 0.41 4.56 7.81
N ILE A 251 -0.87 4.96 7.84
CA ILE A 251 -1.28 6.27 7.30
C ILE A 251 -0.76 7.39 8.17
N LEU A 252 -0.96 7.32 9.48
CA LEU A 252 -0.51 8.38 10.39
C LEU A 252 1.02 8.49 10.46
N ALA A 253 1.76 7.38 10.26
CA ALA A 253 3.22 7.42 10.23
C ALA A 253 3.79 7.74 8.84
N ASN A 254 3.21 7.20 7.75
CA ASN A 254 3.87 7.11 6.45
C ASN A 254 3.21 7.96 5.34
N LEU A 255 1.94 8.39 5.44
CA LEU A 255 1.28 9.16 4.35
C LEU A 255 2.04 10.44 3.99
N ARG A 256 2.70 11.04 4.99
CA ARG A 256 3.50 12.27 4.79
C ARG A 256 4.92 11.99 4.30
N ILE A 257 5.39 10.73 4.26
CA ILE A 257 6.78 10.38 3.95
C ILE A 257 6.88 9.94 2.47
N PRO A 258 7.90 10.40 1.72
CA PRO A 258 8.14 9.89 0.37
C PRO A 258 8.24 8.37 0.30
N ASN A 259 7.49 7.74 -0.61
CA ASN A 259 7.37 6.27 -0.75
C ASN A 259 6.76 5.55 0.48
N GLY A 260 5.98 6.23 1.32
CA GLY A 260 5.34 5.63 2.49
C GLY A 260 4.25 4.60 2.13
N SER A 261 4.37 3.37 2.65
CA SER A 261 3.32 2.35 2.48
C SER A 261 2.22 2.52 3.52
N LEU A 262 0.96 2.48 3.09
CA LEU A 262 -0.20 2.83 3.94
C LEU A 262 -1.09 1.62 4.30
N SER A 263 -0.98 0.52 3.56
CA SER A 263 -1.68 -0.75 3.87
C SER A 263 -1.06 -1.46 5.07
N SER A 264 -1.89 -1.99 5.97
CA SER A 264 -1.45 -2.62 7.23
C SER A 264 -1.71 -4.13 7.30
N CYS A 265 -2.72 -4.64 6.59
CA CYS A 265 -3.24 -6.00 6.72
C CYS A 265 -3.34 -6.66 5.35
N PHE A 266 -2.91 -7.92 5.27
CA PHE A 266 -2.94 -8.75 4.07
C PHE A 266 -3.42 -10.16 4.40
N ILE A 267 -4.00 -10.84 3.41
CA ILE A 267 -4.37 -12.26 3.47
C ILE A 267 -3.83 -12.91 2.19
N ILE A 268 -3.13 -14.02 2.32
CA ILE A 268 -2.60 -14.83 1.21
C ILE A 268 -2.88 -16.32 1.47
N GLY A 269 -2.79 -17.15 0.44
CA GLY A 269 -3.01 -18.59 0.55
C GLY A 269 -2.02 -19.37 -0.30
N MET A 270 -1.44 -20.43 0.25
CA MET A 270 -0.54 -21.33 -0.47
C MET A 270 -1.33 -22.46 -1.15
N ASP A 271 -0.94 -22.78 -2.37
CA ASP A 271 -1.36 -24.00 -3.08
C ASP A 271 -0.28 -25.10 -2.95
N ASP A 272 -0.61 -26.34 -3.27
CA ASP A 272 0.23 -27.52 -2.98
C ASP A 272 1.32 -27.77 -4.04
N ASN A 273 2.11 -26.73 -4.33
CA ASN A 273 3.26 -26.75 -5.23
C ASN A 273 4.38 -25.83 -4.71
N LEU A 274 5.63 -26.11 -5.10
CA LEU A 274 6.81 -25.39 -4.56
C LEU A 274 6.81 -23.92 -4.98
N GLU A 275 6.33 -23.66 -6.18
CA GLU A 275 6.28 -22.37 -6.85
C GLU A 275 5.37 -21.41 -6.07
N SER A 276 4.15 -21.84 -5.72
CA SER A 276 3.22 -21.12 -4.85
C SER A 276 3.78 -20.94 -3.44
N ILE A 277 4.31 -22.01 -2.82
CA ILE A 277 4.83 -21.95 -1.44
C ILE A 277 5.96 -20.91 -1.33
N PHE A 278 6.95 -20.93 -2.23
CA PHE A 278 8.04 -19.95 -2.22
C PHE A 278 7.62 -18.56 -2.69
N ALA A 279 6.63 -18.43 -3.59
CA ALA A 279 6.04 -17.15 -3.94
C ALA A 279 5.35 -16.49 -2.72
N GLU A 280 4.55 -17.24 -1.96
CA GLU A 280 3.83 -16.68 -0.81
C GLU A 280 4.75 -16.42 0.41
N ILE A 281 5.82 -17.19 0.60
CA ILE A 281 6.91 -16.81 1.55
C ILE A 281 7.54 -15.48 1.11
N THR A 282 7.79 -15.30 -0.19
CA THR A 282 8.34 -14.05 -0.75
C THR A 282 7.36 -12.89 -0.57
N ASN A 283 6.06 -13.13 -0.70
CA ASN A 283 5.02 -12.13 -0.48
C ASN A 283 4.93 -11.73 0.99
N ALA A 284 4.96 -12.69 1.92
CA ALA A 284 5.03 -12.42 3.37
C ALA A 284 6.27 -11.59 3.74
N ALA A 285 7.42 -11.82 3.09
CA ALA A 285 8.62 -10.99 3.23
C ALA A 285 8.40 -9.55 2.69
N ARG A 286 7.81 -9.39 1.50
CA ARG A 286 7.49 -8.08 0.89
C ARG A 286 6.53 -7.25 1.77
N ILE A 287 5.52 -7.89 2.34
CA ILE A 287 4.57 -7.29 3.29
C ILE A 287 5.29 -6.84 4.57
N SER A 288 6.06 -7.74 5.18
CA SER A 288 6.76 -7.48 6.45
C SER A 288 7.79 -6.35 6.31
N LYS A 289 8.49 -6.28 5.17
CA LYS A 289 9.47 -5.21 4.86
C LYS A 289 8.86 -3.81 4.98
N ASN A 290 7.60 -3.66 4.57
CA ASN A 290 6.90 -2.37 4.53
C ASN A 290 6.04 -2.09 5.79
N GLY A 291 6.10 -2.97 6.81
CA GLY A 291 5.41 -2.78 8.07
C GLY A 291 4.04 -3.47 8.20
N GLY A 292 3.60 -4.19 7.16
CA GLY A 292 2.33 -4.92 7.17
C GLY A 292 2.37 -6.20 8.01
N GLY A 293 1.19 -6.63 8.45
CA GLY A 293 0.95 -7.96 8.99
C GLY A 293 0.13 -8.82 8.01
N VAL A 294 0.34 -10.14 8.03
CA VAL A 294 -0.26 -11.06 7.06
C VAL A 294 -0.87 -12.29 7.72
N GLY A 295 -2.04 -12.72 7.22
CA GLY A 295 -2.58 -14.06 7.45
C GLY A 295 -2.30 -14.97 6.24
N VAL A 296 -1.81 -16.19 6.47
CA VAL A 296 -1.41 -17.16 5.44
C VAL A 296 -2.20 -18.45 5.64
N ASN A 297 -3.15 -18.80 4.76
CA ASN A 297 -3.76 -20.14 4.81
C ASN A 297 -2.82 -21.15 4.10
N VAL A 298 -2.55 -22.28 4.77
CA VAL A 298 -1.65 -23.36 4.27
C VAL A 298 -2.36 -24.70 4.08
N SER A 299 -3.70 -24.72 4.19
CA SER A 299 -4.53 -25.94 4.32
C SER A 299 -4.66 -26.79 3.06
N ARG A 300 -4.19 -26.29 1.91
CA ARG A 300 -4.08 -27.08 0.67
C ARG A 300 -2.84 -27.96 0.64
N ILE A 301 -1.78 -27.56 1.34
CA ILE A 301 -0.50 -28.27 1.33
C ILE A 301 -0.69 -29.68 1.90
N ARG A 302 -0.15 -30.67 1.19
CA ARG A 302 -0.30 -32.09 1.51
C ARG A 302 0.29 -32.47 2.89
N ALA A 303 -0.43 -33.29 3.62
CA ALA A 303 -0.10 -33.65 5.00
C ALA A 303 1.15 -34.53 5.13
N THR A 304 1.63 -34.69 6.37
CA THR A 304 2.76 -35.58 6.70
C THR A 304 2.44 -37.01 6.25
N GLY A 305 3.39 -37.63 5.53
CA GLY A 305 3.22 -38.97 4.98
C GLY A 305 2.48 -39.03 3.63
N SER A 306 2.06 -37.90 3.07
CA SER A 306 1.49 -37.87 1.71
C SER A 306 2.53 -38.24 0.63
N TRP A 307 2.04 -38.61 -0.55
CA TRP A 307 2.82 -39.06 -1.70
C TRP A 307 3.56 -37.90 -2.36
N VAL A 308 4.81 -38.14 -2.80
CA VAL A 308 5.62 -37.17 -3.55
C VAL A 308 6.43 -37.88 -4.63
N MET A 309 6.27 -37.47 -5.89
CA MET A 309 7.12 -37.85 -7.04
C MET A 309 7.43 -39.37 -7.13
N GLY A 310 6.37 -40.19 -7.04
CA GLY A 310 6.47 -41.65 -7.15
C GLY A 310 6.78 -42.38 -5.84
N LYS A 311 6.71 -41.71 -4.68
CA LYS A 311 6.99 -42.31 -3.36
C LYS A 311 5.89 -42.01 -2.36
N ASP A 312 5.32 -43.06 -1.78
CA ASP A 312 4.47 -42.97 -0.60
C ASP A 312 5.28 -42.54 0.64
N ASN A 313 4.60 -41.98 1.65
CA ASN A 313 5.20 -41.59 2.94
C ASN A 313 6.41 -40.64 2.81
N ALA A 314 6.31 -39.66 1.89
CA ALA A 314 7.42 -38.79 1.49
C ALA A 314 7.26 -37.32 1.90
N SER A 315 6.03 -36.83 2.09
CA SER A 315 5.77 -35.47 2.56
C SER A 315 6.14 -35.29 4.04
N GLY A 316 6.78 -34.16 4.36
CA GLY A 316 7.05 -33.72 5.74
C GLY A 316 5.91 -32.94 6.41
N GLY A 317 4.79 -32.75 5.71
CA GLY A 317 3.61 -32.01 6.16
C GLY A 317 3.73 -30.49 6.05
N VAL A 318 2.82 -29.76 6.69
CA VAL A 318 2.79 -28.29 6.69
C VAL A 318 3.90 -27.66 7.51
N ILE A 319 4.31 -28.30 8.63
CA ILE A 319 5.21 -27.71 9.64
C ILE A 319 6.55 -27.20 9.09
N PRO A 320 7.26 -27.89 8.17
CA PRO A 320 8.50 -27.38 7.56
C PRO A 320 8.31 -26.08 6.77
N TRP A 321 7.17 -25.89 6.10
CA TRP A 321 6.86 -24.67 5.34
C TRP A 321 6.48 -23.52 6.27
N ILE A 322 5.71 -23.81 7.32
CA ILE A 322 5.41 -22.86 8.41
C ILE A 322 6.69 -22.37 9.06
N LYS A 323 7.72 -23.22 9.20
CA LYS A 323 9.02 -22.79 9.71
C LYS A 323 9.75 -21.80 8.78
N LEU A 324 9.55 -21.86 7.47
CA LEU A 324 10.12 -20.83 6.57
C LEU A 324 9.42 -19.47 6.77
N LEU A 325 8.10 -19.46 7.02
CA LEU A 325 7.36 -18.25 7.38
C LEU A 325 7.83 -17.67 8.73
N ASN A 326 8.08 -18.53 9.73
CA ASN A 326 8.68 -18.17 11.02
C ASN A 326 10.02 -17.44 10.83
N ASP A 327 10.94 -18.10 10.14
CA ASP A 327 12.31 -17.60 10.01
C ASP A 327 12.36 -16.35 9.09
N THR A 328 11.38 -16.20 8.18
CA THR A 328 11.13 -14.96 7.41
C THR A 328 10.59 -13.80 8.27
N ALA A 329 9.66 -14.06 9.21
CA ALA A 329 9.11 -13.04 10.10
C ALA A 329 10.18 -12.44 11.03
N ILE A 330 11.12 -13.28 11.50
CA ILE A 330 12.31 -12.84 12.25
C ILE A 330 13.23 -12.00 11.35
N ALA A 331 13.55 -12.49 10.15
CA ALA A 331 14.52 -11.87 9.26
C ALA A 331 14.07 -10.50 8.72
N VAL A 332 12.76 -10.28 8.55
CA VAL A 332 12.20 -9.05 7.95
C VAL A 332 11.45 -8.21 8.99
N ASN A 333 12.15 -7.86 10.07
CA ASN A 333 11.63 -7.16 11.25
C ASN A 333 11.32 -5.65 11.07
N GLN A 334 10.58 -5.28 10.01
CA GLN A 334 10.07 -3.92 9.76
C GLN A 334 11.13 -2.80 9.91
N GLY A 335 12.38 -3.07 9.51
CA GLY A 335 13.51 -2.14 9.66
C GLY A 335 13.91 -1.85 11.12
N GLY A 336 13.73 -2.83 12.01
CA GLY A 336 14.00 -2.70 13.45
C GLY A 336 12.95 -1.90 14.24
N ARG A 337 11.87 -1.41 13.60
CA ARG A 337 10.83 -0.61 14.26
C ARG A 337 9.75 -1.44 14.98
N ARG A 338 9.56 -2.70 14.58
CA ARG A 338 8.61 -3.68 15.13
C ARG A 338 8.97 -5.07 14.60
N ALA A 339 8.66 -6.15 15.31
CA ALA A 339 8.79 -7.49 14.76
C ALA A 339 7.91 -7.68 13.50
N GLY A 340 8.33 -8.54 12.57
CA GLY A 340 7.44 -9.09 11.54
C GLY A 340 6.37 -9.95 12.21
N ALA A 341 5.18 -10.04 11.62
CA ALA A 341 4.05 -10.73 12.24
C ALA A 341 3.20 -11.46 11.20
N VAL A 342 3.20 -12.79 11.30
CA VAL A 342 2.58 -13.72 10.35
C VAL A 342 1.64 -14.65 11.10
N THR A 343 0.35 -14.57 10.82
CA THR A 343 -0.62 -15.60 11.23
C THR A 343 -0.66 -16.71 10.21
N VAL A 344 -0.77 -17.96 10.66
CA VAL A 344 -0.84 -19.14 9.80
C VAL A 344 -2.13 -19.89 10.07
N GLY A 345 -2.98 -19.99 9.05
CA GLY A 345 -4.29 -20.64 9.10
C GLY A 345 -4.26 -22.08 8.59
N LEU A 346 -4.76 -23.02 9.40
CA LEU A 346 -4.95 -24.42 9.04
C LEU A 346 -6.41 -24.86 9.29
N ASP A 347 -7.07 -25.45 8.30
CA ASP A 347 -8.41 -26.01 8.43
C ASP A 347 -8.45 -27.23 9.39
N ILE A 348 -9.49 -27.31 10.21
CA ILE A 348 -9.62 -28.29 11.30
C ILE A 348 -9.76 -29.77 10.86
N TRP A 349 -10.05 -30.03 9.58
CA TRP A 349 -10.06 -31.38 9.00
C TRP A 349 -8.67 -31.86 8.52
N HIS A 350 -7.64 -31.01 8.56
CA HIS A 350 -6.31 -31.37 8.04
C HIS A 350 -5.56 -32.33 8.96
N LEU A 351 -4.93 -33.36 8.39
CA LEU A 351 -4.28 -34.44 9.15
C LEU A 351 -3.13 -33.97 10.06
N ASP A 352 -2.43 -32.88 9.73
CA ASP A 352 -1.32 -32.34 10.53
C ASP A 352 -1.79 -31.49 11.75
N VAL A 353 -3.09 -31.22 11.93
CA VAL A 353 -3.61 -30.40 13.04
C VAL A 353 -3.03 -30.76 14.42
N PRO A 354 -2.89 -32.04 14.81
CA PRO A 354 -2.32 -32.40 16.11
C PRO A 354 -0.84 -32.02 16.29
N GLU A 355 -0.07 -31.86 15.21
CA GLU A 355 1.31 -31.36 15.27
C GLU A 355 1.37 -29.84 15.16
N PHE A 356 0.44 -29.22 14.42
CA PHE A 356 0.28 -27.77 14.34
C PHE A 356 -0.02 -27.16 15.72
N LEU A 357 -0.85 -27.83 16.53
CA LEU A 357 -1.11 -27.44 17.94
C LEU A 357 0.12 -27.53 18.85
N GLU A 358 1.12 -28.35 18.49
CA GLU A 358 2.34 -28.57 19.25
C GLU A 358 3.50 -27.68 18.78
N MET A 359 3.38 -26.93 17.67
CA MET A 359 4.54 -26.25 17.06
C MET A 359 5.11 -25.08 17.90
N GLN A 360 4.36 -24.57 18.89
CA GLN A 360 4.81 -23.55 19.84
C GLN A 360 5.15 -24.09 21.24
N ALA A 361 4.86 -25.36 21.55
CA ALA A 361 5.20 -25.94 22.85
C ALA A 361 6.74 -26.07 23.02
N GLU A 362 7.28 -25.87 24.23
CA GLU A 362 8.74 -25.83 24.44
C GLU A 362 9.46 -27.18 24.27
N ASN A 363 8.73 -28.29 24.30
CA ASN A 363 9.26 -29.66 24.32
C ASN A 363 9.21 -30.36 22.95
N GLY A 364 10.06 -31.38 22.72
CA GLY A 364 10.10 -32.15 21.45
C GLY A 364 11.20 -31.69 20.47
N ASP A 365 11.13 -32.12 19.20
CA ASP A 365 12.17 -31.78 18.20
C ASP A 365 12.01 -30.33 17.72
N ARG A 366 13.01 -29.50 18.02
CA ARG A 366 13.13 -28.09 17.59
C ARG A 366 13.03 -27.88 16.08
N ARG A 367 13.17 -28.92 15.24
CA ARG A 367 12.94 -28.85 13.78
C ARG A 367 11.46 -28.68 13.42
N ARG A 368 10.53 -29.15 14.25
CA ARG A 368 9.07 -29.02 14.06
C ARG A 368 8.48 -27.93 14.96
N LYS A 369 9.25 -26.85 15.20
CA LYS A 369 8.86 -25.72 16.05
C LYS A 369 8.95 -24.38 15.32
N ALA A 370 7.94 -23.54 15.54
CA ALA A 370 7.79 -22.22 14.97
C ALA A 370 7.13 -21.31 16.03
N TYR A 371 7.95 -20.54 16.75
CA TYR A 371 7.51 -19.74 17.90
C TYR A 371 7.04 -18.33 17.51
N ASP A 372 7.55 -17.80 16.40
CA ASP A 372 7.45 -16.41 15.94
C ASP A 372 6.31 -16.19 14.92
N VAL A 373 5.50 -17.21 14.68
CA VAL A 373 4.23 -17.16 13.94
C VAL A 373 3.05 -17.30 14.90
N PHE A 374 1.88 -16.82 14.48
CA PHE A 374 0.65 -16.88 15.29
C PHE A 374 -0.28 -17.97 14.71
N PRO A 375 -0.51 -19.11 15.38
CA PRO A 375 -1.41 -20.14 14.86
C PRO A 375 -2.87 -19.69 14.80
N GLN A 376 -3.58 -20.14 13.78
CA GLN A 376 -5.02 -19.98 13.57
C GLN A 376 -5.61 -21.30 13.07
N LEU A 377 -6.71 -21.73 13.65
CA LEU A 377 -7.52 -22.83 13.14
C LEU A 377 -8.75 -22.31 12.41
N VAL A 378 -8.98 -22.81 11.21
CA VAL A 378 -10.16 -22.52 10.39
C VAL A 378 -11.19 -23.62 10.65
N ILE A 379 -12.29 -23.23 11.29
CA ILE A 379 -13.31 -24.09 11.90
C ILE A 379 -14.58 -24.11 11.04
N VAL A 380 -15.06 -25.30 10.69
CA VAL A 380 -16.38 -25.53 10.08
C VAL A 380 -17.44 -25.84 11.14
N ASP A 381 -18.70 -25.51 10.87
CA ASP A 381 -19.84 -25.73 11.78
C ASP A 381 -20.02 -27.21 12.11
N GLU A 382 -19.71 -28.11 11.17
CA GLU A 382 -19.79 -29.56 11.39
C GLU A 382 -18.82 -30.05 12.48
N PHE A 383 -17.59 -29.53 12.54
CA PHE A 383 -16.67 -29.88 13.62
C PHE A 383 -17.27 -29.49 14.98
N MET A 384 -17.83 -28.28 15.08
CA MET A 384 -18.44 -27.79 16.32
C MET A 384 -19.68 -28.60 16.73
N ARG A 385 -20.52 -29.02 15.77
CA ARG A 385 -21.62 -29.97 16.00
C ARG A 385 -21.10 -31.32 16.51
N ARG A 386 -20.00 -31.85 15.97
CA ARG A 386 -19.38 -33.10 16.46
C ARG A 386 -18.73 -32.95 17.84
N VAL A 387 -18.13 -31.81 18.15
CA VAL A 387 -17.63 -31.46 19.50
C VAL A 387 -18.78 -31.47 20.51
N GLU A 388 -19.94 -30.89 20.18
CA GLU A 388 -21.13 -30.93 21.01
C GLU A 388 -21.71 -32.34 21.17
N ALA A 389 -21.83 -33.10 20.08
CA ALA A 389 -22.36 -34.46 20.08
C ALA A 389 -21.44 -35.50 20.74
N LYS A 390 -20.15 -35.20 20.91
CA LYS A 390 -19.07 -36.18 21.21
C LYS A 390 -18.97 -37.25 20.12
N ALA A 391 -19.02 -36.80 18.86
CA ALA A 391 -18.88 -37.66 17.70
C ALA A 391 -17.40 -37.76 17.27
N LYS A 392 -17.12 -38.75 16.41
CA LYS A 392 -15.82 -38.89 15.76
C LYS A 392 -15.56 -37.74 14.78
N TRP A 393 -14.33 -37.27 14.73
CA TRP A 393 -13.81 -36.39 13.68
C TRP A 393 -12.75 -37.14 12.86
N THR A 394 -12.85 -37.09 11.54
CA THR A 394 -11.91 -37.69 10.59
C THR A 394 -11.02 -36.61 10.01
N MET A 395 -9.71 -36.67 10.29
CA MET A 395 -8.72 -35.77 9.68
C MET A 395 -8.06 -36.47 8.49
N VAL A 396 -7.77 -35.74 7.41
CA VAL A 396 -7.36 -36.29 6.10
C VAL A 396 -6.26 -35.47 5.43
N ASP A 397 -5.54 -36.10 4.51
CA ASP A 397 -4.65 -35.42 3.56
C ASP A 397 -5.46 -34.73 2.43
N PRO A 398 -5.34 -33.41 2.22
CA PRO A 398 -6.04 -32.73 1.11
C PRO A 398 -5.64 -33.27 -0.26
N TYR A 399 -4.38 -33.70 -0.44
CA TYR A 399 -3.88 -34.17 -1.73
C TYR A 399 -4.49 -35.54 -2.11
N GLU A 400 -4.51 -36.52 -1.21
CA GLU A 400 -5.19 -37.81 -1.46
C GLU A 400 -6.69 -37.62 -1.75
N VAL A 401 -7.38 -36.72 -1.04
CA VAL A 401 -8.80 -36.40 -1.30
C VAL A 401 -9.00 -35.78 -2.69
N LYS A 402 -8.15 -34.83 -3.08
CA LYS A 402 -8.20 -34.15 -4.39
C LYS A 402 -7.95 -35.12 -5.54
N GLU A 403 -6.89 -35.92 -5.47
CA GLU A 403 -6.50 -36.87 -6.53
C GLU A 403 -7.47 -38.06 -6.66
N THR A 404 -8.00 -38.59 -5.54
CA THR A 404 -8.82 -39.83 -5.58
C THR A 404 -10.33 -39.60 -5.68
N LEU A 405 -10.83 -38.43 -5.25
CA LEU A 405 -12.26 -38.09 -5.28
C LEU A 405 -12.59 -36.87 -6.16
N GLY A 406 -11.59 -36.09 -6.59
CA GLY A 406 -11.80 -34.83 -7.34
C GLY A 406 -12.31 -33.68 -6.48
N ILE A 407 -12.17 -33.77 -5.15
CA ILE A 407 -12.73 -32.81 -4.19
C ILE A 407 -11.62 -31.87 -3.69
N GLU A 408 -11.69 -30.58 -4.06
CA GLU A 408 -10.91 -29.53 -3.40
C GLU A 408 -11.60 -29.15 -2.08
N LEU A 409 -11.20 -29.82 -0.99
CA LEU A 409 -11.84 -29.69 0.33
C LEU A 409 -11.61 -28.31 0.96
N ALA A 410 -10.52 -27.63 0.63
CA ALA A 410 -10.24 -26.29 1.14
C ALA A 410 -11.27 -25.25 0.68
N GLU A 411 -11.86 -25.40 -0.51
CA GLU A 411 -12.89 -24.52 -1.04
C GLU A 411 -14.29 -24.77 -0.44
N GLN A 412 -14.51 -25.91 0.22
CA GLN A 412 -15.83 -26.29 0.73
C GLN A 412 -16.13 -25.63 2.09
N TRP A 413 -17.41 -25.25 2.26
CA TRP A 413 -17.95 -24.66 3.49
C TRP A 413 -19.47 -24.95 3.60
N GLY A 414 -20.00 -25.01 4.82
CA GLY A 414 -21.41 -25.35 5.09
C GLY A 414 -21.88 -26.63 4.41
N ASN A 415 -23.07 -26.62 3.82
CA ASN A 415 -23.70 -27.79 3.19
C ASN A 415 -22.85 -28.48 2.10
N SER A 416 -21.96 -27.76 1.39
CA SER A 416 -21.08 -28.41 0.40
C SER A 416 -19.91 -29.13 1.06
N PHE A 417 -19.41 -28.59 2.18
CA PHE A 417 -18.45 -29.29 3.04
C PHE A 417 -19.10 -30.55 3.64
N GLU A 418 -20.32 -30.44 4.17
CA GLU A 418 -21.04 -31.58 4.77
C GLU A 418 -21.16 -32.76 3.79
N ALA A 419 -21.66 -32.52 2.56
CA ALA A 419 -21.81 -33.57 1.55
C ALA A 419 -20.45 -34.12 1.03
N ALA A 420 -19.43 -33.26 0.89
CA ALA A 420 -18.08 -33.69 0.53
C ALA A 420 -17.44 -34.55 1.63
N TYR A 421 -17.64 -34.18 2.89
CA TYR A 421 -17.09 -34.85 4.05
C TYR A 421 -17.77 -36.20 4.34
N GLU A 422 -19.09 -36.30 4.16
CA GLU A 422 -19.80 -37.59 4.14
C GLU A 422 -19.26 -38.52 3.04
N THR A 423 -18.95 -37.98 1.85
CA THR A 423 -18.37 -38.75 0.74
C THR A 423 -16.96 -39.25 1.06
N ILE A 424 -16.15 -38.43 1.74
CA ILE A 424 -14.81 -38.81 2.23
C ILE A 424 -14.91 -39.90 3.30
N GLU A 425 -15.77 -39.73 4.31
CA GLU A 425 -15.98 -40.72 5.37
C GLU A 425 -16.57 -42.05 4.85
N ALA A 426 -17.31 -42.02 3.73
CA ALA A 426 -17.79 -43.21 3.06
C ALA A 426 -16.70 -43.96 2.26
N GLU A 427 -15.62 -43.30 1.83
CA GLU A 427 -14.57 -43.87 0.94
C GLU A 427 -13.24 -44.17 1.65
N LEU A 428 -13.21 -44.06 2.98
CA LEU A 428 -12.14 -44.56 3.86
C LEU A 428 -11.88 -46.06 3.63
N ASP A 429 -10.61 -46.45 3.77
CA ASP A 429 -10.06 -47.79 3.52
C ASP A 429 -10.20 -48.32 2.06
N LYS A 430 -11.01 -47.66 1.21
CA LYS A 430 -11.19 -47.99 -0.21
C LYS A 430 -10.28 -47.14 -1.11
N LYS A 431 -10.41 -45.81 -1.00
CA LYS A 431 -9.67 -44.82 -1.78
C LYS A 431 -8.83 -43.94 -0.87
N ILE A 432 -9.44 -43.43 0.19
CA ILE A 432 -8.77 -42.63 1.23
C ILE A 432 -8.12 -43.58 2.23
N LYS A 433 -6.80 -43.47 2.39
CA LYS A 433 -5.96 -44.32 3.25
C LYS A 433 -5.15 -43.48 4.23
N LEU A 434 -4.83 -42.24 3.90
CA LEU A 434 -4.07 -41.31 4.73
C LEU A 434 -5.05 -40.45 5.56
N TYR A 435 -5.66 -41.08 6.57
CA TYR A 435 -6.62 -40.46 7.47
C TYR A 435 -6.38 -40.84 8.94
N LYS A 436 -7.00 -40.07 9.86
CA LYS A 436 -6.98 -40.34 11.30
C LYS A 436 -8.31 -39.96 11.94
N GLN A 437 -8.99 -40.93 12.55
CA GLN A 437 -10.18 -40.67 13.37
C GLN A 437 -9.82 -40.37 14.82
N VAL A 438 -10.42 -39.33 15.40
CA VAL A 438 -10.31 -38.92 16.81
C VAL A 438 -11.69 -38.62 17.38
N ASP A 439 -11.82 -38.48 18.70
CA ASP A 439 -13.01 -37.84 19.29
C ASP A 439 -12.89 -36.33 19.11
N ALA A 440 -13.95 -35.69 18.58
CA ALA A 440 -13.94 -34.26 18.28
C ALA A 440 -13.73 -33.39 19.53
N ARG A 441 -14.30 -33.79 20.67
CA ARG A 441 -14.19 -33.05 21.94
C ARG A 441 -12.82 -33.23 22.59
N GLU A 442 -12.20 -34.40 22.47
CA GLU A 442 -10.81 -34.57 22.92
C GLU A 442 -9.83 -33.74 22.06
N LEU A 443 -10.06 -33.63 20.75
CA LEU A 443 -9.31 -32.68 19.91
C LEU A 443 -9.56 -31.22 20.34
N PHE A 444 -10.81 -30.84 20.63
CA PHE A 444 -11.14 -29.49 21.12
C PHE A 444 -10.46 -29.17 22.48
N LYS A 445 -10.30 -30.15 23.38
CA LYS A 445 -9.50 -29.96 24.61
C LYS A 445 -8.02 -29.72 24.32
N HIS A 446 -7.46 -30.30 23.25
CA HIS A 446 -6.08 -30.05 22.84
C HIS A 446 -5.90 -28.62 22.32
N ILE A 447 -6.83 -28.16 21.48
CA ILE A 447 -6.93 -26.75 21.06
C ILE A 447 -6.95 -25.82 22.28
N MET A 448 -7.85 -26.09 23.23
CA MET A 448 -7.98 -25.29 24.45
C MET A 448 -6.75 -25.32 25.38
N ARG A 449 -6.00 -26.43 25.41
CA ARG A 449 -4.74 -26.49 26.16
C ARG A 449 -3.71 -25.54 25.55
N SER A 450 -3.51 -25.63 24.24
CA SER A 450 -2.63 -24.73 23.49
C SER A 450 -3.01 -23.27 23.75
N GLN A 451 -4.32 -22.96 23.75
CA GLN A 451 -4.85 -21.62 24.05
C GLN A 451 -4.53 -21.15 25.47
N VAL A 452 -4.65 -22.02 26.48
CA VAL A 452 -4.31 -21.70 27.87
C VAL A 452 -2.79 -21.56 28.09
N GLU A 453 -1.97 -22.22 27.27
CA GLU A 453 -0.50 -22.21 27.38
C GLU A 453 0.17 -21.10 26.56
N THR A 454 -0.47 -20.59 25.49
CA THR A 454 0.14 -19.67 24.51
C THR A 454 -0.74 -18.49 24.09
N GLY A 455 -2.01 -18.46 24.50
CA GLY A 455 -3.03 -17.54 24.00
C GLY A 455 -3.63 -17.90 22.61
N MET A 456 -3.16 -18.98 21.98
CA MET A 456 -3.40 -19.37 20.59
C MET A 456 -3.59 -20.90 20.46
N PRO A 457 -4.15 -21.48 19.37
CA PRO A 457 -4.56 -20.86 18.11
C PRO A 457 -5.72 -19.88 18.24
N TYR A 458 -5.75 -18.88 17.36
CA TYR A 458 -6.98 -18.15 17.04
C TYR A 458 -8.01 -19.09 16.39
N LEU A 459 -9.30 -18.78 16.48
CA LEU A 459 -10.38 -19.56 15.85
C LEU A 459 -11.11 -18.72 14.82
N ALA A 460 -11.19 -19.17 13.57
CA ALA A 460 -11.95 -18.52 12.51
C ALA A 460 -13.11 -19.42 12.06
N PHE A 461 -14.35 -18.98 12.22
CA PHE A 461 -15.55 -19.78 11.90
C PHE A 461 -15.89 -19.64 10.40
N LYS A 462 -15.27 -20.52 9.59
CA LYS A 462 -15.27 -20.54 8.12
C LYS A 462 -16.67 -20.38 7.52
N ASP A 463 -17.63 -21.12 8.07
CA ASP A 463 -18.99 -21.18 7.55
C ASP A 463 -19.76 -19.88 7.87
N THR A 464 -19.62 -19.33 9.09
CA THR A 464 -20.22 -18.04 9.46
C THR A 464 -19.61 -16.88 8.65
N ILE A 465 -18.30 -16.89 8.43
CA ILE A 465 -17.60 -15.92 7.57
C ILE A 465 -18.16 -15.99 6.15
N ASN A 466 -18.12 -17.16 5.50
CA ASN A 466 -18.51 -17.33 4.09
C ASN A 466 -20.03 -17.19 3.85
N ARG A 467 -20.85 -17.58 4.82
CA ARG A 467 -22.31 -17.32 4.82
C ARG A 467 -22.60 -15.83 4.67
N THR A 468 -21.78 -14.97 5.31
CA THR A 468 -21.88 -13.50 5.20
C THR A 468 -21.13 -12.88 4.03
N ASN A 469 -20.28 -13.61 3.29
CA ASN A 469 -19.42 -13.07 2.22
C ASN A 469 -20.24 -12.36 1.11
N PRO A 470 -20.02 -11.05 0.84
CA PRO A 470 -20.71 -10.32 -0.23
C PRO A 470 -20.36 -10.82 -1.64
N ASN A 471 -19.15 -11.36 -1.82
CA ASN A 471 -18.54 -11.71 -3.10
C ASN A 471 -18.48 -13.23 -3.33
N LYS A 472 -19.43 -13.99 -2.75
CA LYS A 472 -19.50 -15.46 -2.86
C LYS A 472 -19.75 -16.00 -4.27
N HIS A 473 -20.00 -15.12 -5.25
CA HIS A 473 -20.06 -15.43 -6.68
C HIS A 473 -18.67 -15.52 -7.33
N GLU A 474 -17.70 -14.77 -6.81
CA GLU A 474 -16.32 -14.73 -7.33
C GLU A 474 -15.39 -15.75 -6.65
N GLY A 475 -15.74 -16.26 -5.47
CA GLY A 475 -14.89 -17.16 -4.70
C GLY A 475 -15.33 -17.29 -3.24
N TYR A 476 -14.39 -17.68 -2.39
CA TYR A 476 -14.59 -17.91 -0.96
C TYR A 476 -13.47 -17.25 -0.15
N ILE A 477 -13.70 -17.10 1.15
CA ILE A 477 -12.76 -16.58 2.14
C ILE A 477 -12.08 -17.78 2.80
N PRO A 478 -10.79 -18.06 2.53
CA PRO A 478 -10.09 -19.24 3.09
C PRO A 478 -9.66 -19.04 4.55
N GLY A 479 -9.55 -17.81 5.02
CA GLY A 479 -9.02 -17.50 6.35
C GLY A 479 -9.09 -16.01 6.64
N VAL A 480 -8.47 -15.61 7.74
CA VAL A 480 -8.52 -14.25 8.26
C VAL A 480 -7.12 -13.63 8.30
N ASN A 481 -7.05 -12.30 8.43
CA ASN A 481 -5.79 -11.59 8.59
C ASN A 481 -5.16 -11.78 9.99
N LEU A 482 -3.97 -11.21 10.20
CA LEU A 482 -3.20 -11.26 11.46
C LEU A 482 -4.00 -10.96 12.75
N CYS A 483 -5.02 -10.10 12.70
CA CYS A 483 -5.78 -9.67 13.87
C CYS A 483 -7.25 -10.18 13.89
N CYS A 484 -7.60 -11.10 12.99
CA CYS A 484 -8.91 -11.76 12.90
C CYS A 484 -10.14 -10.84 12.70
N GLU A 485 -9.96 -9.59 12.26
CA GLU A 485 -11.03 -8.65 11.93
C GLU A 485 -11.30 -8.49 10.43
N SER A 486 -10.31 -8.73 9.57
CA SER A 486 -10.40 -8.45 8.13
C SER A 486 -10.47 -9.75 7.33
N PHE A 487 -11.50 -9.86 6.49
CA PHE A 487 -11.87 -11.04 5.72
C PHE A 487 -12.09 -10.65 4.26
N SER A 488 -11.66 -11.48 3.30
CA SER A 488 -11.98 -11.27 1.89
C SER A 488 -11.69 -12.51 1.03
N ASN A 489 -12.16 -12.52 -0.22
CA ASN A 489 -11.83 -13.57 -1.18
C ASN A 489 -10.30 -13.57 -1.44
N VAL A 490 -9.71 -14.77 -1.50
CA VAL A 490 -8.29 -14.97 -1.88
C VAL A 490 -8.19 -16.24 -2.71
N LYS A 491 -7.46 -16.17 -3.82
CA LYS A 491 -7.10 -17.32 -4.68
C LYS A 491 -5.57 -17.38 -4.79
N PRO A 492 -4.90 -18.48 -4.41
CA PRO A 492 -3.45 -18.62 -4.57
C PRO A 492 -3.02 -18.29 -6.01
N GLY A 493 -2.05 -17.39 -6.18
CA GLY A 493 -1.52 -17.00 -7.50
C GLY A 493 -2.47 -16.25 -8.45
N VAL A 494 -3.73 -15.97 -8.06
CA VAL A 494 -4.78 -15.41 -8.96
C VAL A 494 -5.57 -14.25 -8.35
N GLU A 495 -5.70 -14.17 -7.02
CA GLU A 495 -6.13 -12.95 -6.30
C GLU A 495 -5.04 -12.55 -5.28
N ALA A 496 -3.82 -12.72 -5.81
CA ALA A 496 -2.47 -12.30 -5.48
C ALA A 496 -1.65 -12.82 -6.70
N HIS A 497 -0.97 -12.16 -7.64
CA HIS A 497 -0.60 -10.77 -7.82
C HIS A 497 -0.26 -10.52 -9.40
N CYS A 498 -0.20 -9.29 -10.05
CA CYS A 498 -0.22 -8.84 -11.52
C CYS A 498 0.75 -7.68 -11.97
N CYS A 499 1.58 -7.82 -13.06
CA CYS A 499 2.66 -6.91 -13.59
C CYS A 499 3.17 -7.32 -15.04
N LEU A 500 4.31 -6.81 -15.59
CA LEU A 500 4.87 -7.03 -16.97
C LEU A 500 6.02 -8.07 -17.10
N ALA A 501 6.45 -8.48 -18.30
CA ALA A 501 7.62 -9.38 -18.52
C ALA A 501 8.99 -8.68 -18.71
N ALA A 502 10.09 -9.40 -18.45
CA ALA A 502 11.47 -8.96 -18.63
C ALA A 502 11.86 -8.72 -20.10
N GLY A 503 12.83 -7.82 -20.34
CA GLY A 503 13.25 -7.42 -21.68
C GLY A 503 12.26 -6.51 -22.42
N THR A 504 11.00 -6.44 -21.97
CA THR A 504 9.96 -5.52 -22.45
C THR A 504 10.47 -4.09 -22.42
N LYS A 505 10.44 -3.38 -23.56
CA LYS A 505 11.04 -2.06 -23.66
C LYS A 505 10.10 -0.97 -23.20
N VAL A 506 10.54 -0.12 -22.28
CA VAL A 506 9.82 1.08 -21.85
C VAL A 506 10.42 2.32 -22.55
N MET A 507 9.55 3.24 -22.97
CA MET A 507 9.99 4.52 -23.54
C MET A 507 10.47 5.44 -22.42
N THR A 508 11.75 5.82 -22.48
CA THR A 508 12.40 6.73 -21.53
C THR A 508 12.86 8.02 -22.19
N GLU A 509 13.29 9.00 -21.41
CA GLU A 509 13.94 10.24 -21.89
C GLU A 509 15.25 9.95 -22.66
N LYS A 510 15.81 8.73 -22.50
CA LYS A 510 16.97 8.20 -23.24
C LYS A 510 16.57 7.32 -24.44
N GLY A 511 15.28 7.19 -24.74
CA GLY A 511 14.73 6.25 -25.73
C GLY A 511 14.29 4.92 -25.11
N TRP A 512 14.17 3.87 -25.91
CA TRP A 512 13.74 2.54 -25.44
C TRP A 512 14.80 1.85 -24.58
N GLN A 513 14.50 1.61 -23.29
CA GLN A 513 15.30 0.79 -22.37
C GLN A 513 14.51 -0.48 -21.99
N ALA A 514 15.19 -1.59 -21.67
CA ALA A 514 14.50 -2.76 -21.11
C ALA A 514 13.95 -2.42 -19.71
N ILE A 515 12.80 -2.98 -19.33
CA ILE A 515 12.10 -2.62 -18.08
C ILE A 515 12.98 -2.81 -16.83
N GLU A 516 13.80 -3.86 -16.80
CA GLU A 516 14.79 -4.11 -15.74
C GLU A 516 15.95 -3.09 -15.67
N GLU A 517 16.14 -2.27 -16.72
CA GLU A 517 17.11 -1.17 -16.77
C GLU A 517 16.48 0.19 -16.38
N CYS A 518 15.21 0.24 -15.98
CA CYS A 518 14.45 1.48 -15.77
C CYS A 518 14.30 1.96 -14.31
N ASP A 519 14.99 1.37 -13.33
CA ASP A 519 14.90 1.85 -11.93
C ASP A 519 15.51 3.25 -11.76
N GLY A 520 14.70 4.22 -11.32
CA GLY A 520 15.11 5.63 -11.22
C GLY A 520 15.20 6.37 -12.56
N GLU A 521 14.91 5.72 -13.69
CA GLU A 521 14.90 6.35 -15.01
C GLU A 521 13.63 7.16 -15.26
N ARG A 522 13.70 8.13 -16.17
CA ARG A 522 12.54 8.98 -16.51
C ARG A 522 11.78 8.40 -17.70
N VAL A 523 10.57 7.90 -17.46
CA VAL A 523 9.74 7.15 -18.43
C VAL A 523 8.52 7.94 -18.88
N LEU A 524 8.05 7.67 -20.10
CA LEU A 524 7.02 8.45 -20.76
C LEU A 524 5.61 8.06 -20.28
N VAL A 525 4.89 9.05 -19.75
CA VAL A 525 3.51 8.97 -19.28
C VAL A 525 2.59 9.63 -20.33
N PRO A 526 1.73 8.88 -21.04
CA PRO A 526 0.94 9.40 -22.16
C PRO A 526 -0.24 10.29 -21.76
N PHE A 527 -0.89 10.04 -20.62
CA PHE A 527 -2.10 10.76 -20.18
C PHE A 527 -1.93 11.42 -18.82
N LYS A 528 -2.95 12.19 -18.42
CA LYS A 528 -2.93 12.97 -17.18
C LYS A 528 -3.21 12.10 -15.94
N SER A 529 -4.01 11.06 -16.10
CA SER A 529 -4.25 9.99 -15.11
C SER A 529 -4.89 8.77 -15.81
N ASP A 530 -5.07 7.68 -15.08
CA ASP A 530 -5.80 6.48 -15.53
C ASP A 530 -7.28 6.69 -15.86
N GLN A 531 -7.82 7.86 -15.49
CA GLN A 531 -9.22 8.24 -15.63
C GLN A 531 -9.38 9.39 -16.64
N ASP A 532 -8.38 10.27 -16.79
CA ASP A 532 -8.32 11.33 -17.81
C ASP A 532 -7.32 10.97 -18.93
N PHE A 533 -7.82 10.27 -19.95
CA PHE A 533 -7.09 9.89 -21.17
C PHE A 533 -6.77 11.08 -22.11
N THR A 534 -6.79 12.33 -21.64
CA THR A 534 -6.29 13.48 -22.39
C THR A 534 -4.78 13.32 -22.63
N PRO A 535 -4.27 13.29 -23.89
CA PRO A 535 -2.84 13.11 -24.14
C PRO A 535 -2.04 14.35 -23.72
N VAL A 536 -1.11 14.17 -22.78
CA VAL A 536 -0.24 15.23 -22.24
C VAL A 536 1.25 14.94 -22.45
N TYR A 537 1.66 13.67 -22.47
CA TYR A 537 3.03 13.19 -22.74
C TYR A 537 4.14 13.89 -21.94
N HIS A 538 4.41 13.41 -20.71
CA HIS A 538 5.49 13.92 -19.87
C HIS A 538 6.35 12.79 -19.30
N PHE A 539 7.56 13.12 -18.84
CA PHE A 539 8.53 12.13 -18.34
C PHE A 539 8.61 12.13 -16.80
N GLU A 540 8.17 11.04 -16.17
CA GLU A 540 8.22 10.82 -14.71
C GLU A 540 9.30 9.82 -14.30
N THR A 541 9.89 9.98 -13.11
CA THR A 541 10.84 9.00 -12.57
C THR A 541 10.11 7.72 -12.17
N ALA A 542 10.40 6.64 -12.88
CA ALA A 542 9.95 5.29 -12.55
C ALA A 542 10.73 4.70 -11.38
N LYS A 543 10.14 3.68 -10.77
CA LYS A 543 10.79 2.82 -9.78
C LYS A 543 10.48 1.37 -10.09
N LEU A 544 11.50 0.54 -10.19
CA LEU A 544 11.39 -0.86 -10.61
C LEU A 544 10.82 -1.74 -9.50
N ILE A 545 9.89 -2.60 -9.89
CA ILE A 545 9.38 -3.71 -9.08
C ILE A 545 9.80 -5.00 -9.78
N ASP A 546 10.68 -5.79 -9.17
CA ASP A 546 10.93 -7.17 -9.59
C ASP A 546 9.80 -8.07 -9.08
N ASN A 547 9.26 -8.93 -9.93
CA ASN A 547 8.09 -9.76 -9.66
C ASN A 547 8.32 -11.27 -9.86
N GLY A 548 9.57 -11.70 -9.97
CA GLY A 548 9.96 -13.13 -10.06
C GLY A 548 9.73 -13.73 -11.44
N VAL A 549 9.57 -15.05 -11.53
CA VAL A 549 9.20 -15.76 -12.78
C VAL A 549 7.69 -16.03 -12.80
N LYS A 550 7.03 -15.90 -13.96
CA LYS A 550 5.60 -16.21 -14.20
C LYS A 550 5.32 -16.59 -15.67
N ASP A 551 4.14 -17.16 -15.91
CA ASP A 551 3.56 -17.39 -17.25
C ASP A 551 3.42 -16.11 -18.07
N VAL A 552 4.06 -16.08 -19.25
CA VAL A 552 4.06 -14.93 -20.15
C VAL A 552 3.43 -15.28 -21.50
N TYR A 553 2.72 -14.29 -22.04
CA TYR A 553 2.01 -14.33 -23.30
C TYR A 553 2.54 -13.22 -24.21
N ARG A 554 2.83 -13.55 -25.46
CA ARG A 554 3.22 -12.62 -26.51
C ARG A 554 1.98 -12.13 -27.25
N LEU A 555 1.54 -10.91 -26.95
CA LEU A 555 0.50 -10.22 -27.70
C LEU A 555 1.13 -9.55 -28.93
N THR A 556 0.65 -9.91 -30.12
CA THR A 556 1.13 -9.39 -31.41
C THR A 556 0.07 -8.53 -32.09
N LEU A 557 0.44 -7.33 -32.54
CA LEU A 557 -0.42 -6.37 -33.22
C LEU A 557 -0.23 -6.39 -34.76
N LYS A 558 -1.27 -6.02 -35.53
CA LYS A 558 -1.24 -6.02 -37.01
C LYS A 558 -0.25 -5.01 -37.63
N ASN A 559 0.27 -4.05 -36.87
CA ASN A 559 1.39 -3.18 -37.30
C ASN A 559 2.79 -3.81 -37.12
N GLY A 560 2.87 -5.00 -36.49
CA GLY A 560 4.12 -5.68 -36.19
C GLY A 560 4.75 -5.33 -34.84
N ARG A 561 4.05 -4.58 -33.94
CA ARG A 561 4.45 -4.48 -32.53
C ARG A 561 4.12 -5.80 -31.80
N THR A 562 4.92 -6.10 -30.79
CA THR A 562 4.79 -7.27 -29.90
C THR A 562 5.07 -6.81 -28.48
N VAL A 563 4.27 -7.24 -27.52
CA VAL A 563 4.55 -7.08 -26.08
C VAL A 563 4.49 -8.47 -25.43
N GLU A 564 5.34 -8.68 -24.44
CA GLU A 564 5.38 -9.90 -23.63
C GLU A 564 4.95 -9.51 -22.21
N ALA A 565 3.84 -10.09 -21.76
CA ALA A 565 3.22 -9.76 -20.47
C ALA A 565 2.49 -10.98 -19.90
N THR A 566 2.19 -10.96 -18.60
CA THR A 566 1.37 -11.99 -17.97
C THR A 566 -0.11 -11.79 -18.31
N GLY A 567 -0.94 -12.83 -18.23
CA GLY A 567 -2.35 -12.80 -18.68
C GLY A 567 -3.23 -11.75 -17.98
N ASP A 568 -2.96 -11.54 -16.69
CA ASP A 568 -3.54 -10.50 -15.83
C ASP A 568 -3.14 -9.06 -16.22
N HIS A 569 -2.21 -8.85 -17.14
CA HIS A 569 -1.63 -7.53 -17.42
C HIS A 569 -2.57 -6.60 -18.20
N LYS A 570 -2.84 -5.41 -17.66
CA LYS A 570 -3.76 -4.43 -18.24
C LYS A 570 -3.16 -3.68 -19.43
N PHE A 571 -4.00 -3.41 -20.43
CA PHE A 571 -3.70 -2.61 -21.61
C PHE A 571 -4.90 -1.71 -21.95
N LEU A 572 -4.64 -0.57 -22.61
CA LEU A 572 -5.70 0.37 -22.98
C LEU A 572 -6.29 0.02 -24.35
N VAL A 573 -7.55 -0.42 -24.35
CA VAL A 573 -8.31 -0.85 -25.53
C VAL A 573 -9.35 0.19 -25.93
N ARG A 574 -9.66 0.30 -27.23
CA ARG A 574 -10.76 1.09 -27.76
C ARG A 574 -11.92 0.22 -28.22
N HIS A 575 -13.12 0.58 -27.79
CA HIS A 575 -14.34 -0.17 -28.10
C HIS A 575 -15.54 0.74 -28.45
N GLY A 576 -16.68 0.12 -28.78
CA GLY A 576 -17.95 0.77 -29.14
C GLY A 576 -18.02 1.26 -30.59
N SER A 577 -19.21 1.70 -31.01
CA SER A 577 -19.45 2.15 -32.40
C SER A 577 -18.49 3.27 -32.81
N GLN A 578 -17.72 3.04 -33.88
CA GLN A 578 -16.63 3.91 -34.37
C GLN A 578 -15.36 4.00 -33.48
N ASN A 579 -15.17 3.12 -32.48
CA ASN A 579 -13.99 3.07 -31.60
C ASN A 579 -13.75 4.39 -30.83
N ARG A 580 -14.81 4.91 -30.21
CA ARG A 580 -14.78 6.23 -29.52
C ARG A 580 -14.32 6.16 -28.07
N TYR A 581 -14.64 5.06 -27.37
CA TYR A 581 -14.37 4.91 -25.94
C TYR A 581 -13.03 4.21 -25.71
N ARG A 582 -12.50 4.36 -24.49
CA ARG A 582 -11.25 3.76 -24.01
C ARG A 582 -11.53 3.02 -22.71
N GLN A 583 -10.92 1.86 -22.54
CA GLN A 583 -11.13 0.97 -21.41
C GLN A 583 -9.86 0.17 -21.13
N TRP A 584 -9.52 -0.01 -19.86
CA TRP A 584 -8.49 -0.95 -19.44
C TRP A 584 -9.04 -2.38 -19.49
N LEU A 585 -8.36 -3.28 -20.19
CA LEU A 585 -8.64 -4.73 -20.23
C LEU A 585 -7.33 -5.48 -19.96
N THR A 586 -7.37 -6.60 -19.25
CA THR A 586 -6.22 -7.51 -19.09
C THR A 586 -5.90 -8.24 -20.40
N LEU A 587 -4.70 -8.81 -20.55
CA LEU A 587 -4.31 -9.57 -21.74
C LEU A 587 -5.25 -10.76 -21.98
N ASP A 588 -5.75 -11.41 -20.93
CA ASP A 588 -6.72 -12.50 -21.00
C ASP A 588 -8.16 -12.02 -21.36
N GLU A 589 -8.47 -10.75 -21.14
CA GLU A 589 -9.74 -10.11 -21.54
C GLU A 589 -9.71 -9.57 -22.99
N ILE A 590 -8.59 -9.68 -23.71
CA ILE A 590 -8.38 -9.09 -25.04
C ILE A 590 -8.52 -10.15 -26.14
N GLU A 591 -9.42 -9.92 -27.10
CA GLU A 591 -9.67 -10.85 -28.21
C GLU A 591 -8.85 -10.53 -29.47
N VAL A 592 -8.66 -11.54 -30.34
CA VAL A 592 -8.00 -11.37 -31.65
C VAL A 592 -8.92 -10.61 -32.62
N GLY A 593 -8.83 -9.28 -32.54
CA GLY A 593 -9.65 -8.33 -33.28
C GLY A 593 -9.78 -6.98 -32.55
N ASP A 594 -9.50 -6.96 -31.25
CA ASP A 594 -9.52 -5.75 -30.43
C ASP A 594 -8.49 -4.70 -30.85
N ARG A 595 -8.69 -3.47 -30.39
CA ARG A 595 -7.88 -2.32 -30.78
C ARG A 595 -7.24 -1.60 -29.60
N LEU A 596 -6.01 -1.99 -29.30
CA LEU A 596 -5.19 -1.32 -28.30
C LEU A 596 -4.79 0.07 -28.81
N GLU A 597 -4.84 1.08 -27.94
CA GLU A 597 -4.16 2.35 -28.18
C GLU A 597 -2.66 2.08 -28.32
N ILE A 598 -2.06 2.63 -29.37
CA ILE A 598 -0.61 2.64 -29.58
C ILE A 598 -0.15 4.09 -29.60
N GLN A 599 0.80 4.44 -28.73
CA GLN A 599 1.24 5.83 -28.61
C GLN A 599 2.76 5.98 -28.62
N VAL A 600 3.19 6.85 -29.54
CA VAL A 600 4.42 7.62 -29.50
C VAL A 600 3.98 9.05 -29.90
N PRO A 601 4.37 10.11 -29.19
CA PRO A 601 3.78 11.44 -29.34
C PRO A 601 3.86 12.04 -30.75
N GLU A 602 2.78 12.72 -31.12
CA GLU A 602 2.56 13.31 -32.46
C GLU A 602 3.24 14.70 -32.62
N TRP A 603 3.88 15.23 -31.57
CA TRP A 603 4.53 16.56 -31.54
C TRP A 603 5.59 16.77 -30.43
N TYR A 604 6.01 15.73 -29.69
CA TYR A 604 6.99 15.89 -28.61
C TYR A 604 8.44 15.80 -29.11
N LEU A 605 8.96 16.90 -29.66
CA LEU A 605 10.39 17.27 -29.61
C LEU A 605 10.55 18.78 -29.96
N PRO A 606 10.25 19.70 -29.03
CA PRO A 606 10.43 21.14 -29.25
C PRO A 606 11.88 21.62 -29.04
N GLU A 607 12.22 22.72 -29.71
CA GLU A 607 13.35 23.65 -29.47
C GLU A 607 14.81 23.21 -29.72
N PHE A 608 15.23 21.95 -29.55
CA PHE A 608 16.67 21.60 -29.56
C PHE A 608 17.17 20.57 -30.61
N TYR A 609 16.87 20.76 -31.91
CA TYR A 609 17.63 20.07 -32.98
C TYR A 609 17.88 20.89 -34.25
N SER A 610 18.88 21.77 -34.22
CA SER A 610 19.71 21.99 -35.41
C SER A 610 20.66 20.79 -35.56
N VAL A 611 20.20 19.71 -36.20
CA VAL A 611 21.00 18.47 -36.39
C VAL A 611 22.29 18.79 -37.16
N SER A 612 23.42 18.86 -36.44
CA SER A 612 24.75 18.98 -37.03
C SER A 612 25.10 17.67 -37.74
N ARG A 613 24.87 17.62 -39.05
CA ARG A 613 25.04 16.43 -39.89
C ARG A 613 26.46 15.86 -39.79
N ASN A 614 26.62 14.77 -39.05
CA ASN A 614 27.90 14.09 -38.94
C ASN A 614 28.08 13.09 -40.08
N PHE A 615 28.82 13.49 -41.12
CA PHE A 615 29.10 12.62 -42.27
C PHE A 615 29.88 11.36 -41.88
N SER A 616 30.67 11.38 -40.80
CA SER A 616 31.39 10.20 -40.31
C SER A 616 30.40 9.14 -39.76
N ASP A 617 29.38 9.57 -39.02
CA ASP A 617 28.30 8.67 -38.56
C ASP A 617 27.40 8.23 -39.74
N ALA A 618 27.13 9.09 -40.72
CA ALA A 618 26.42 8.69 -41.94
C ALA A 618 27.20 7.64 -42.77
N ALA A 619 28.54 7.68 -42.75
CA ALA A 619 29.37 6.64 -43.34
C ALA A 619 29.23 5.29 -42.59
N ILE A 620 29.12 5.30 -41.26
CA ILE A 620 28.78 4.10 -40.47
C ILE A 620 27.37 3.59 -40.83
N GLY A 621 26.40 4.50 -41.03
CA GLY A 621 25.09 4.16 -41.58
C GLY A 621 25.16 3.41 -42.91
N TRP A 622 26.00 3.88 -43.85
CA TRP A 622 26.24 3.21 -45.14
C TRP A 622 26.87 1.82 -44.97
N LEU A 623 27.80 1.64 -44.02
CA LEU A 623 28.35 0.32 -43.65
C LEU A 623 27.28 -0.63 -43.07
N ILE A 624 26.27 -0.10 -42.40
CA ILE A 624 25.11 -0.86 -41.90
C ILE A 624 24.12 -1.18 -43.02
N GLY A 625 24.10 -0.42 -44.12
CA GLY A 625 23.46 -0.79 -45.39
C GLY A 625 24.36 -1.73 -46.21
N ASP A 626 24.84 -1.24 -47.36
CA ASP A 626 25.70 -1.90 -48.36
C ASP A 626 27.14 -2.23 -47.90
N GLY A 627 27.34 -2.55 -46.62
CA GLY A 627 28.63 -2.91 -46.04
C GLY A 627 28.66 -4.28 -45.34
N TRP A 628 29.88 -4.79 -45.14
CA TRP A 628 30.16 -6.05 -44.44
C TRP A 628 31.30 -5.92 -43.43
N ILE A 629 31.19 -6.70 -42.36
CA ILE A 629 32.23 -6.94 -41.36
C ILE A 629 32.42 -8.45 -41.27
N LEU A 630 33.65 -8.91 -41.53
CA LEU A 630 34.08 -10.31 -41.45
C LEU A 630 35.43 -10.37 -40.75
N ASP A 631 35.77 -11.52 -40.17
CA ASP A 631 36.96 -11.71 -39.31
C ASP A 631 38.29 -11.45 -40.04
N LYS A 632 38.29 -11.42 -41.37
CA LYS A 632 39.45 -11.12 -42.23
C LYS A 632 39.26 -9.94 -43.22
N SER A 633 38.09 -9.30 -43.26
CA SER A 633 37.87 -8.09 -44.07
C SER A 633 36.68 -7.25 -43.59
N ILE A 634 36.80 -5.93 -43.72
CA ILE A 634 35.71 -4.96 -43.59
C ILE A 634 35.60 -4.22 -44.92
N GLY A 635 34.39 -3.92 -45.39
CA GLY A 635 34.23 -3.09 -46.57
C GLY A 635 32.83 -2.55 -46.79
N VAL A 636 32.75 -1.59 -47.71
CA VAL A 636 31.52 -0.95 -48.18
C VAL A 636 31.45 -1.02 -49.70
N CYS A 637 30.26 -1.26 -50.24
CA CYS A 637 29.94 -1.23 -51.66
C CYS A 637 29.26 0.08 -52.07
N PHE A 638 29.40 0.41 -53.34
CA PHE A 638 28.72 1.50 -54.04
C PHE A 638 28.36 1.05 -55.46
N GLY A 639 27.17 1.37 -55.91
CA GLY A 639 26.74 1.23 -57.31
C GLY A 639 27.59 2.07 -58.26
N ALA A 640 27.50 1.77 -59.56
CA ALA A 640 28.31 2.43 -60.59
C ALA A 640 28.14 3.96 -60.60
N ASP A 641 26.93 4.43 -60.31
CA ASP A 641 26.50 5.84 -60.38
C ASP A 641 26.59 6.58 -59.03
N GLU A 642 26.79 5.88 -57.91
CA GLU A 642 26.72 6.42 -56.53
C GLU A 642 27.99 7.21 -56.12
N THR A 643 28.45 8.09 -57.02
CA THR A 643 29.75 8.76 -56.94
C THR A 643 29.86 9.69 -55.73
N LEU A 644 28.78 10.36 -55.32
CA LEU A 644 28.76 11.21 -54.12
C LEU A 644 28.88 10.41 -52.82
N ALA A 645 28.20 9.26 -52.75
CA ALA A 645 28.30 8.35 -51.62
C ALA A 645 29.70 7.75 -51.53
N LEU A 646 30.24 7.26 -52.66
CA LEU A 646 31.62 6.80 -52.77
C LEU A 646 32.61 7.85 -52.24
N GLU A 647 32.55 9.09 -52.73
CA GLU A 647 33.48 10.16 -52.34
C GLU A 647 33.40 10.46 -50.83
N LYS A 648 32.20 10.70 -50.30
CA LYS A 648 32.01 11.04 -48.89
C LYS A 648 32.30 9.87 -47.95
N VAL A 649 31.69 8.72 -48.18
CA VAL A 649 31.81 7.54 -47.29
C VAL A 649 33.24 7.03 -47.29
N VAL A 650 33.96 6.99 -48.42
CA VAL A 650 35.38 6.59 -48.43
C VAL A 650 36.26 7.62 -47.74
N THR A 651 36.01 8.92 -47.89
CA THR A 651 36.76 9.98 -47.19
C THR A 651 36.61 9.86 -45.67
N GLU A 652 35.39 9.65 -45.18
CA GLU A 652 35.15 9.50 -43.75
C GLU A 652 35.66 8.15 -43.21
N MET A 653 35.45 7.05 -43.94
CA MET A 653 36.02 5.74 -43.58
C MET A 653 37.55 5.78 -43.52
N ALA A 654 38.21 6.54 -44.39
CA ALA A 654 39.66 6.74 -44.34
C ALA A 654 40.09 7.52 -43.07
N LYS A 655 39.42 8.62 -42.72
CA LYS A 655 39.70 9.38 -41.48
C LYS A 655 39.58 8.52 -40.23
N ILE A 656 38.48 7.77 -40.11
CA ILE A 656 38.24 6.86 -38.98
C ILE A 656 39.30 5.74 -38.99
N HIS A 657 39.62 5.20 -40.16
CA HIS A 657 40.65 4.17 -40.31
C HIS A 657 42.02 4.66 -39.85
N GLU A 658 42.46 5.85 -40.22
CA GLU A 658 43.74 6.44 -39.79
C GLU A 658 43.78 6.74 -38.29
N ALA A 659 42.69 7.28 -37.71
CA ALA A 659 42.61 7.58 -36.27
C ALA A 659 42.88 6.35 -35.38
N THR A 660 42.50 5.14 -35.84
CA THR A 660 42.71 3.88 -35.11
C THR A 660 44.16 3.36 -35.08
N ASP A 661 45.15 4.12 -35.56
CA ASP A 661 46.58 3.81 -35.34
C ASP A 661 47.13 4.31 -33.97
N TYR A 662 46.43 5.22 -33.27
CA TYR A 662 46.95 5.80 -32.02
C TYR A 662 46.45 5.15 -30.71
N HIS A 663 45.28 4.52 -30.70
CA HIS A 663 44.67 4.02 -29.46
C HIS A 663 44.97 2.54 -29.11
N PHE A 664 45.46 1.74 -30.06
CA PHE A 664 45.70 0.31 -29.85
C PHE A 664 47.08 -0.13 -30.34
N SER A 665 47.87 -0.76 -29.47
CA SER A 665 49.23 -1.22 -29.76
C SER A 665 49.23 -2.51 -30.61
N ALA A 666 48.82 -2.40 -31.88
CA ALA A 666 48.71 -3.52 -32.82
C ALA A 666 49.73 -3.38 -33.97
N THR A 667 50.54 -4.42 -34.20
CA THR A 667 51.68 -4.40 -35.14
C THR A 667 51.30 -4.62 -36.62
N THR A 668 50.07 -4.32 -37.03
CA THR A 668 49.49 -4.83 -38.30
C THR A 668 48.92 -3.72 -39.19
N LYS A 669 49.75 -3.17 -40.10
CA LYS A 669 49.34 -2.14 -41.07
C LYS A 669 48.40 -2.67 -42.17
N GLY A 670 47.10 -2.74 -41.85
CA GLY A 670 46.06 -3.13 -42.80
C GLY A 670 45.68 -2.00 -43.77
N VAL A 671 46.45 -1.86 -44.85
CA VAL A 671 46.25 -0.80 -45.87
C VAL A 671 44.89 -0.96 -46.58
N PRO A 672 44.05 0.08 -46.66
CA PRO A 672 42.78 0.00 -47.37
C PRO A 672 42.97 0.00 -48.89
N SER A 673 42.03 -0.61 -49.62
CA SER A 673 42.07 -0.74 -51.08
C SER A 673 40.69 -0.48 -51.70
N ILE A 674 40.65 0.26 -52.81
CA ILE A 674 39.45 0.39 -53.65
C ILE A 674 39.51 -0.66 -54.75
N ARG A 675 38.42 -1.40 -54.93
CA ARG A 675 38.25 -2.46 -55.94
C ARG A 675 37.06 -2.12 -56.84
N ILE A 676 37.15 -2.42 -58.12
CA ILE A 676 36.08 -2.18 -59.10
C ILE A 676 35.77 -3.51 -59.80
N ASP A 677 34.52 -3.94 -59.75
CA ASP A 677 34.04 -5.07 -60.53
C ASP A 677 33.83 -4.64 -61.99
N LYS A 678 34.61 -5.24 -62.90
CA LYS A 678 34.64 -4.85 -64.32
C LYS A 678 33.38 -5.24 -65.12
N ARG A 679 32.45 -6.01 -64.53
CA ARG A 679 31.22 -6.49 -65.19
C ARG A 679 29.98 -5.71 -64.75
N THR A 680 29.96 -5.25 -63.50
CA THR A 680 28.81 -4.58 -62.86
C THR A 680 29.07 -3.10 -62.57
N GLY A 681 30.32 -2.64 -62.64
CA GLY A 681 30.70 -1.28 -62.29
C GLY A 681 30.71 -0.98 -60.78
N VAL A 682 30.30 -1.95 -59.96
CA VAL A 682 30.27 -1.84 -58.49
C VAL A 682 31.67 -1.57 -57.97
N ARG A 683 31.78 -0.57 -57.10
CA ARG A 683 33.03 -0.15 -56.45
C ARG A 683 32.96 -0.55 -54.99
N SER A 684 34.07 -0.96 -54.40
CA SER A 684 34.14 -1.27 -52.98
C SER A 684 35.44 -0.79 -52.35
N TRP A 685 35.34 -0.24 -51.14
CA TRP A 685 36.48 0.08 -50.29
C TRP A 685 36.62 -1.03 -49.25
N VAL A 686 37.83 -1.59 -49.11
CA VAL A 686 38.08 -2.80 -48.33
C VAL A 686 39.39 -2.70 -47.53
N THR A 687 39.33 -3.00 -46.25
CA THR A 687 40.50 -3.12 -45.34
C THR A 687 40.45 -4.43 -44.54
N ASN A 688 41.58 -4.78 -43.92
CA ASN A 688 41.72 -5.87 -42.95
C ASN A 688 42.36 -5.41 -41.62
N LYS A 689 42.49 -4.09 -41.38
CA LYS A 689 43.09 -3.53 -40.15
C LYS A 689 42.30 -3.95 -38.92
N GLN A 690 42.98 -4.57 -37.96
CA GLN A 690 42.34 -5.15 -36.76
C GLN A 690 41.83 -4.07 -35.80
N SER A 691 42.63 -3.04 -35.48
CA SER A 691 42.21 -1.96 -34.58
C SER A 691 41.03 -1.15 -35.12
N PHE A 692 40.84 -1.10 -36.45
CA PHE A 692 39.64 -0.53 -37.07
C PHE A 692 38.39 -1.37 -36.83
N ARG A 693 38.51 -2.72 -36.78
CA ARG A 693 37.38 -3.57 -36.35
C ARG A 693 37.09 -3.38 -34.87
N GLU A 694 38.13 -3.37 -34.04
CA GLU A 694 38.01 -3.23 -32.58
C GLU A 694 37.32 -1.90 -32.24
N TYR A 695 37.71 -0.80 -32.89
CA TYR A 695 37.00 0.49 -32.85
C TYR A 695 35.52 0.40 -33.26
N LEU A 696 35.20 -0.21 -34.42
CA LEU A 696 33.80 -0.38 -34.85
C LEU A 696 32.97 -1.24 -33.86
N THR A 697 33.61 -2.18 -33.17
CA THR A 697 32.99 -2.99 -32.12
C THR A 697 32.82 -2.21 -30.82
N GLN A 698 33.79 -1.37 -30.44
CA GLN A 698 33.83 -0.64 -29.18
C GLN A 698 33.01 0.67 -29.17
N GLU A 699 32.96 1.40 -30.29
CA GLU A 699 32.23 2.67 -30.39
C GLU A 699 30.79 2.48 -30.88
N TYR A 700 30.58 1.52 -31.79
CA TYR A 700 29.30 1.33 -32.48
C TYR A 700 28.67 -0.04 -32.23
N GLY A 701 29.33 -0.95 -31.50
CA GLY A 701 28.81 -2.29 -31.20
C GLY A 701 28.70 -3.21 -32.43
N LEU A 702 29.42 -2.90 -33.52
CA LEU A 702 29.31 -3.62 -34.79
C LEU A 702 30.24 -4.83 -34.85
N THR A 703 29.65 -6.04 -34.89
CA THR A 703 30.36 -7.32 -34.95
C THR A 703 30.38 -7.91 -36.37
N SER A 704 31.15 -8.99 -36.59
CA SER A 704 31.03 -9.77 -37.84
C SER A 704 29.70 -10.53 -37.90
N GLY A 705 29.16 -10.72 -39.12
CA GLY A 705 27.85 -11.32 -39.31
C GLY A 705 27.41 -11.46 -40.77
N LYS A 706 26.28 -12.13 -41.00
CA LYS A 706 25.63 -12.25 -42.32
C LYS A 706 24.46 -11.27 -42.40
N GLY A 707 24.05 -10.88 -43.62
CA GLY A 707 22.93 -9.93 -43.80
C GLY A 707 21.58 -10.34 -43.18
N ALA A 708 21.36 -11.63 -42.93
CA ALA A 708 20.18 -12.14 -42.21
C ALA A 708 20.30 -12.06 -40.67
N THR A 709 21.50 -11.84 -40.14
CA THR A 709 21.82 -11.67 -38.71
C THR A 709 22.43 -10.30 -38.44
N LYS A 710 22.16 -9.31 -39.32
CA LYS A 710 22.63 -7.93 -39.19
C LYS A 710 21.68 -7.19 -38.23
N LYS A 711 22.21 -6.27 -37.44
CA LYS A 711 21.47 -5.50 -36.43
C LYS A 711 22.20 -4.21 -36.06
N LEU A 712 21.56 -3.30 -35.33
CA LEU A 712 22.24 -2.16 -34.73
C LEU A 712 22.89 -2.60 -33.40
N GLY A 713 24.14 -2.18 -33.16
CA GLY A 713 24.79 -2.42 -31.87
C GLY A 713 24.07 -1.64 -30.74
N LYS A 714 24.06 -2.16 -29.50
CA LYS A 714 23.41 -1.47 -28.35
C LYS A 714 23.91 -0.03 -28.17
N LEU A 715 25.19 0.22 -28.49
CA LEU A 715 25.82 1.54 -28.47
C LEU A 715 25.21 2.51 -29.50
N ILE A 716 24.91 2.07 -30.73
CA ILE A 716 24.23 2.92 -31.72
C ILE A 716 22.88 3.39 -31.20
N LYS A 717 22.10 2.50 -30.57
CA LYS A 717 20.76 2.82 -30.07
C LYS A 717 20.76 3.76 -28.84
N SER A 718 21.92 3.99 -28.24
CA SER A 718 22.14 4.92 -27.12
C SER A 718 22.94 6.18 -27.52
N LEU A 719 23.18 6.41 -28.82
CA LEU A 719 23.84 7.63 -29.29
C LEU A 719 22.92 8.87 -29.17
N PRO A 720 23.51 10.07 -28.97
CA PRO A 720 22.82 11.34 -29.13
C PRO A 720 22.04 11.41 -30.45
N ALA A 721 20.85 12.03 -30.41
CA ALA A 721 19.88 11.89 -31.49
C ALA A 721 20.34 12.50 -32.84
N ASP A 722 21.26 13.46 -32.84
CA ASP A 722 21.91 14.01 -34.04
C ASP A 722 22.86 13.01 -34.71
N ARG A 723 23.62 12.26 -33.91
CA ARG A 723 24.48 11.15 -34.37
C ARG A 723 23.62 9.99 -34.87
N LEU A 724 22.59 9.61 -34.11
CA LEU A 724 21.65 8.55 -34.49
C LEU A 724 20.88 8.89 -35.79
N ALA A 725 20.40 10.13 -35.94
CA ALA A 725 19.77 10.60 -37.17
C ALA A 725 20.75 10.55 -38.37
N SER A 726 22.02 10.87 -38.15
CA SER A 726 23.07 10.76 -39.17
C SER A 726 23.31 9.30 -39.60
N ILE A 727 23.37 8.34 -38.66
CA ILE A 727 23.47 6.90 -38.97
C ILE A 727 22.25 6.42 -39.75
N LEU A 728 21.03 6.79 -39.33
CA LEU A 728 19.80 6.41 -40.04
C LEU A 728 19.77 7.01 -41.46
N SER A 729 20.17 8.27 -41.62
CA SER A 729 20.30 8.93 -42.94
C SER A 729 21.25 8.17 -43.86
N GLY A 730 22.40 7.72 -43.34
CA GLY A 730 23.34 6.88 -44.07
C GLY A 730 22.75 5.52 -44.49
N LEU A 731 22.07 4.83 -43.56
CA LEU A 731 21.44 3.53 -43.80
C LEU A 731 20.31 3.60 -44.84
N PHE A 732 19.42 4.59 -44.73
CA PHE A 732 18.37 4.82 -45.72
C PHE A 732 18.92 5.38 -47.04
N SER A 733 20.06 6.08 -47.04
CA SER A 733 20.75 6.48 -48.27
C SER A 733 21.33 5.28 -49.04
N ALA A 734 21.68 4.18 -48.35
CA ALA A 734 22.10 2.90 -48.94
C ALA A 734 20.90 1.98 -49.28
N ASP A 735 20.47 1.12 -48.34
CA ASP A 735 19.41 0.11 -48.52
C ASP A 735 17.98 0.69 -48.63
N GLY A 736 17.79 1.96 -48.27
CA GLY A 736 16.46 2.62 -48.31
C GLY A 736 16.01 2.98 -49.72
N CYS A 737 14.70 2.90 -49.98
CA CYS A 737 14.09 3.29 -51.24
C CYS A 737 12.86 4.19 -51.04
N VAL A 738 12.53 4.96 -52.08
CA VAL A 738 11.27 5.73 -52.16
C VAL A 738 10.44 5.17 -53.30
N HIS A 739 9.17 4.89 -53.05
CA HIS A 739 8.21 4.45 -54.08
C HIS A 739 6.84 5.11 -53.91
N GLU A 740 5.98 4.92 -54.90
CA GLU A 740 4.62 5.48 -54.97
C GLU A 740 3.60 4.35 -54.82
N THR A 741 2.52 4.58 -54.09
CA THR A 741 1.47 3.56 -53.91
C THR A 741 0.63 3.36 -55.16
N SER A 742 0.40 2.11 -55.56
CA SER A 742 -0.45 1.72 -56.70
C SER A 742 -1.96 1.98 -56.53
N ASN A 743 -2.39 2.46 -55.36
CA ASN A 743 -3.78 2.80 -55.06
C ASN A 743 -4.08 4.26 -55.42
N SER A 744 -5.35 4.57 -55.70
CA SER A 744 -5.90 5.85 -56.22
C SER A 744 -5.72 7.12 -55.36
N ARG A 745 -4.78 7.11 -54.41
CA ARG A 745 -4.42 8.22 -53.50
C ARG A 745 -2.95 8.64 -53.58
N ASN A 746 -2.19 8.06 -54.51
CA ASN A 746 -0.79 8.32 -54.88
C ASN A 746 0.01 9.14 -53.85
N TYR A 747 0.76 8.45 -52.99
CA TYR A 747 1.60 9.08 -51.98
C TYR A 747 2.98 8.41 -51.89
N PRO A 748 4.01 9.14 -51.44
CA PRO A 748 5.32 8.56 -51.23
C PRO A 748 5.30 7.61 -50.03
N VAL A 749 5.96 6.47 -50.20
CA VAL A 749 6.35 5.55 -49.13
C VAL A 749 7.87 5.49 -49.12
N ILE A 750 8.45 5.70 -47.94
CA ILE A 750 9.88 5.49 -47.69
C ILE A 750 10.01 4.10 -47.07
N GLN A 751 10.83 3.24 -47.67
CA GLN A 751 10.93 1.84 -47.31
C GLN A 751 12.38 1.42 -47.09
N LEU A 752 12.65 0.68 -46.02
CA LEU A 752 13.92 -0.03 -45.82
C LEU A 752 13.65 -1.53 -45.96
N SER A 753 14.41 -2.21 -46.82
CA SER A 753 14.27 -3.66 -47.07
C SER A 753 15.46 -4.41 -46.48
N SER A 754 15.23 -5.48 -45.71
CA SER A 754 16.34 -6.30 -45.17
C SER A 754 16.02 -7.80 -45.17
N ALA A 755 17.06 -8.63 -45.03
CA ALA A 755 16.90 -10.04 -44.69
C ALA A 755 16.78 -10.26 -43.17
N SER A 756 17.32 -9.35 -42.36
CA SER A 756 17.19 -9.39 -40.90
C SER A 756 15.89 -8.73 -40.45
N LEU A 757 15.11 -9.42 -39.61
CA LEU A 757 13.99 -8.81 -38.88
C LEU A 757 14.49 -7.96 -37.71
N GLU A 758 15.59 -8.37 -37.07
CA GLU A 758 16.22 -7.68 -35.94
C GLU A 758 16.62 -6.25 -36.33
N LEU A 759 17.28 -6.07 -37.49
CA LEU A 759 17.64 -4.75 -38.02
C LEU A 759 16.43 -3.86 -38.31
N LEU A 760 15.31 -4.43 -38.78
CA LEU A 760 14.11 -3.65 -39.08
C LEU A 760 13.38 -3.22 -37.80
N ASN A 761 13.40 -4.05 -36.76
CA ASN A 761 12.87 -3.69 -35.45
C ASN A 761 13.78 -2.67 -34.74
N ASP A 762 15.11 -2.83 -34.79
CA ASP A 762 16.07 -1.83 -34.31
C ASP A 762 15.87 -0.47 -34.97
N VAL A 763 15.72 -0.44 -36.30
CA VAL A 763 15.48 0.81 -37.04
C VAL A 763 14.11 1.41 -36.70
N ARG A 764 13.07 0.59 -36.48
CA ARG A 764 11.77 1.08 -35.98
C ARG A 764 11.90 1.71 -34.59
N GLU A 765 12.62 1.06 -33.66
CA GLU A 765 12.88 1.57 -32.31
C GLU A 765 13.58 2.93 -32.37
N CYS A 766 14.62 3.06 -33.19
CA CYS A 766 15.32 4.32 -33.39
C CYS A 766 14.46 5.39 -34.07
N LEU A 767 13.54 5.03 -34.98
CA LEU A 767 12.61 5.97 -35.64
C LEU A 767 11.49 6.45 -34.70
N ASP A 768 11.02 5.61 -33.78
CA ASP A 768 10.05 6.00 -32.74
C ASP A 768 10.63 7.13 -31.87
N CYS A 769 11.93 7.12 -31.54
CA CYS A 769 12.61 8.18 -30.79
C CYS A 769 12.54 9.57 -31.46
N PHE A 770 12.29 9.65 -32.76
CA PHE A 770 12.11 10.92 -33.50
C PHE A 770 10.63 11.26 -33.79
N GLY A 771 9.70 10.44 -33.30
CA GLY A 771 8.28 10.53 -33.65
C GLY A 771 7.99 10.14 -35.10
N ILE A 772 8.73 9.19 -35.69
CA ILE A 772 8.55 8.72 -37.07
C ILE A 772 7.91 7.32 -37.05
N PRO A 773 6.58 7.20 -36.96
CA PRO A 773 5.94 5.89 -36.89
C PRO A 773 6.08 5.13 -38.20
N SER A 774 6.47 3.85 -38.09
CA SER A 774 6.68 2.95 -39.22
C SER A 774 6.00 1.60 -39.00
N THR A 775 5.83 0.81 -40.07
CA THR A 775 5.26 -0.54 -40.02
C THR A 775 6.23 -1.55 -40.61
N VAL A 776 6.45 -2.67 -39.91
CA VAL A 776 7.35 -3.75 -40.34
C VAL A 776 6.53 -4.94 -40.81
N ALA A 777 6.72 -5.36 -42.06
CA ALA A 777 6.13 -6.57 -42.62
C ALA A 777 7.23 -7.55 -43.01
N TYR A 778 7.21 -8.78 -42.47
CA TYR A 778 8.21 -9.82 -42.70
C TYR A 778 7.57 -11.05 -43.34
N TYR A 779 8.18 -11.58 -44.40
CA TYR A 779 7.60 -12.63 -45.25
C TYR A 779 8.69 -13.46 -45.95
N TYR A 780 8.33 -14.65 -46.44
CA TYR A 780 9.23 -15.48 -47.23
C TYR A 780 9.20 -15.04 -48.71
N SER A 781 10.34 -14.60 -49.25
CA SER A 781 10.48 -14.29 -50.68
C SER A 781 10.80 -15.56 -51.46
N SER A 782 9.85 -15.99 -52.29
CA SER A 782 10.01 -17.11 -53.23
C SER A 782 11.10 -16.83 -54.28
N GLU A 783 11.14 -15.61 -54.80
CA GLU A 783 12.14 -15.13 -55.76
C GLU A 783 13.57 -15.18 -55.18
N ARG A 784 13.77 -14.59 -53.99
CA ARG A 784 15.09 -14.52 -53.32
C ARG A 784 15.42 -15.79 -52.51
N LYS A 785 14.50 -16.78 -52.49
CA LYS A 785 14.57 -18.04 -51.71
C LYS A 785 15.00 -17.84 -50.25
N ARG A 786 14.52 -16.77 -49.62
CA ARG A 786 14.88 -16.37 -48.26
C ARG A 786 13.82 -15.45 -47.65
N SER A 787 13.79 -15.38 -46.33
CA SER A 787 12.96 -14.39 -45.63
C SER A 787 13.44 -12.96 -45.90
N GLN A 788 12.49 -12.05 -46.02
CA GLN A 788 12.66 -10.62 -46.31
C GLN A 788 11.67 -9.83 -45.46
N GLY A 789 12.07 -8.64 -45.04
CA GLY A 789 11.17 -7.68 -44.42
C GLY A 789 11.31 -6.31 -45.02
N ASN A 790 10.19 -5.59 -44.98
CA ASN A 790 10.09 -4.19 -45.39
C ASN A 790 9.58 -3.38 -44.21
N LEU A 791 10.39 -2.44 -43.72
CA LEU A 791 9.93 -1.35 -42.86
C LEU A 791 9.41 -0.24 -43.77
N ASN A 792 8.21 0.28 -43.50
CA ASN A 792 7.55 1.30 -44.32
C ASN A 792 7.16 2.51 -43.47
N ILE A 793 7.55 3.69 -43.93
CA ILE A 793 7.15 5.00 -43.41
C ILE A 793 6.19 5.61 -44.44
N SER A 794 5.03 6.11 -44.00
CA SER A 794 3.98 6.58 -44.91
C SER A 794 3.11 7.69 -44.30
N GLY A 795 2.38 8.43 -45.14
CA GLY A 795 1.61 9.60 -44.69
C GLY A 795 2.52 10.73 -44.20
N TRP A 796 2.08 11.43 -43.15
CA TRP A 796 2.83 12.56 -42.57
C TRP A 796 4.22 12.17 -42.05
N ALA A 797 4.40 10.91 -41.62
CA ALA A 797 5.67 10.43 -41.08
C ALA A 797 6.82 10.49 -42.10
N THR A 798 6.53 10.50 -43.40
CA THR A 798 7.57 10.70 -44.43
C THR A 798 8.07 12.14 -44.47
N GLU A 799 7.25 13.12 -44.08
CA GLU A 799 7.67 14.52 -44.00
C GLU A 799 8.59 14.71 -42.78
N ARG A 800 8.21 14.15 -41.62
CA ARG A 800 9.07 14.12 -40.42
C ARG A 800 10.37 13.36 -40.65
N PHE A 801 10.33 12.26 -41.42
CA PHE A 801 11.54 11.56 -41.85
C PHE A 801 12.44 12.45 -42.71
N MET A 802 11.91 13.20 -43.68
CA MET A 802 12.73 14.06 -44.54
C MET A 802 13.24 15.32 -43.83
N GLU A 803 12.54 15.78 -42.80
CA GLU A 803 12.99 16.87 -41.90
C GLU A 803 14.17 16.43 -41.02
N VAL A 804 14.03 15.28 -40.34
CA VAL A 804 14.97 14.85 -39.29
C VAL A 804 16.06 13.91 -39.82
N ILE A 805 15.70 12.93 -40.65
CA ILE A 805 16.60 11.87 -41.13
C ILE A 805 17.12 12.16 -42.54
N GLY A 806 16.24 12.19 -43.54
CA GLY A 806 16.61 12.49 -44.94
C GLY A 806 17.42 11.39 -45.65
N PHE A 807 18.08 11.77 -46.74
CA PHE A 807 18.95 10.92 -47.57
C PHE A 807 20.26 11.66 -47.93
N ASP A 808 21.07 12.02 -46.93
CA ASP A 808 22.20 12.97 -47.09
C ASP A 808 23.31 12.51 -48.06
N LEU A 809 23.35 11.22 -48.38
CA LEU A 809 24.32 10.62 -49.29
C LEU A 809 23.71 10.25 -50.66
N CYS A 810 22.38 10.34 -50.84
CA CYS A 810 21.70 9.96 -52.08
C CYS A 810 20.66 11.03 -52.54
N PRO A 811 21.09 12.11 -53.20
CA PRO A 811 20.22 13.21 -53.67
C PRO A 811 19.08 12.76 -54.61
N ASP A 812 19.26 11.65 -55.33
CA ASP A 812 18.23 11.10 -56.21
C ASP A 812 17.04 10.52 -55.43
N LYS A 813 17.25 9.97 -54.23
CA LYS A 813 16.16 9.50 -53.35
C LYS A 813 15.35 10.69 -52.82
N THR A 814 16.01 11.77 -52.40
CA THR A 814 15.37 13.05 -52.06
C THR A 814 14.60 13.64 -53.25
N SER A 815 15.20 13.66 -54.45
CA SER A 815 14.55 14.18 -55.66
C SER A 815 13.36 13.33 -56.10
N LYS A 816 13.43 12.01 -55.92
CA LYS A 816 12.32 11.08 -56.16
C LYS A 816 11.19 11.29 -55.15
N TYR A 817 11.51 11.51 -53.87
CA TYR A 817 10.52 11.88 -52.85
C TYR A 817 9.78 13.16 -53.20
N GLU A 818 10.51 14.24 -53.49
CA GLU A 818 9.92 15.53 -53.87
C GLU A 818 9.03 15.43 -55.11
N ARG A 819 9.42 14.63 -56.11
CA ARG A 819 8.60 14.38 -57.30
C ARG A 819 7.27 13.68 -56.97
N VAL A 820 7.28 12.67 -56.10
CA VAL A 820 6.07 11.92 -55.68
C VAL A 820 5.23 12.70 -54.65
N LYS A 821 5.84 13.63 -53.90
CA LYS A 821 5.13 14.55 -53.01
C LYS A 821 4.34 15.62 -53.79
N ARG A 822 4.91 16.15 -54.89
CA ARG A 822 4.32 17.24 -55.69
C ARG A 822 3.14 16.85 -56.58
N SER A 823 2.90 15.56 -56.82
CA SER A 823 1.79 15.07 -57.67
C SER A 823 0.42 15.01 -56.97
N ARG A 824 0.30 15.48 -55.72
CA ARG A 824 -0.84 15.19 -54.83
C ARG A 824 -1.69 16.41 -54.49
N LYS A 825 -3.02 16.23 -54.38
CA LYS A 825 -3.90 17.12 -53.59
C LYS A 825 -3.73 16.83 -52.11
N SER A 826 -3.65 17.85 -51.26
CA SER A 826 -3.48 17.68 -49.83
C SER A 826 -4.77 17.21 -49.14
N GLU A 827 -4.67 16.11 -48.39
CA GLU A 827 -5.68 15.64 -47.45
C GLU A 827 -4.95 15.14 -46.19
N LYS A 828 -5.38 15.57 -45.00
CA LYS A 828 -4.70 15.25 -43.72
C LYS A 828 -4.89 13.78 -43.36
N GLN A 829 -3.99 12.94 -43.84
CA GLN A 829 -4.00 11.49 -43.60
C GLN A 829 -3.50 11.18 -42.17
N THR A 830 -4.42 11.23 -41.20
CA THR A 830 -4.15 10.90 -39.79
C THR A 830 -3.63 9.47 -39.63
N TYR A 831 -2.53 9.31 -38.89
CA TYR A 831 -2.05 7.99 -38.45
C TYR A 831 -3.06 7.39 -37.46
N ARG A 832 -3.29 6.08 -37.52
CA ARG A 832 -4.22 5.41 -36.60
C ARG A 832 -3.52 5.21 -35.26
N ARG A 833 -3.96 5.94 -34.24
CA ARG A 833 -3.52 5.81 -32.83
C ARG A 833 -3.89 4.46 -32.17
N THR A 834 -4.46 3.52 -32.94
CA THR A 834 -4.77 2.15 -32.49
C THR A 834 -4.20 1.13 -33.47
N SER A 835 -3.77 -0.02 -32.95
CA SER A 835 -3.53 -1.22 -33.77
C SER A 835 -4.46 -2.33 -33.35
N GLU A 836 -4.74 -3.21 -34.29
CA GLU A 836 -5.62 -4.36 -34.10
C GLU A 836 -4.80 -5.57 -33.64
N VAL A 837 -5.31 -6.37 -32.70
CA VAL A 837 -4.68 -7.63 -32.30
C VAL A 837 -4.63 -8.59 -33.50
N LYS A 838 -3.51 -9.29 -33.63
CA LYS A 838 -3.23 -10.26 -34.70
C LYS A 838 -3.14 -11.69 -34.15
N SER A 839 -2.49 -11.86 -33.00
CA SER A 839 -2.40 -13.11 -32.25
C SER A 839 -2.04 -12.81 -30.80
N ILE A 840 -2.45 -13.70 -29.90
CA ILE A 840 -1.94 -13.80 -28.53
C ILE A 840 -1.43 -15.24 -28.40
N GLU A 841 -0.18 -15.39 -27.99
CA GLU A 841 0.54 -16.66 -28.00
C GLU A 841 1.17 -16.86 -26.62
N TYR A 842 0.77 -17.91 -25.88
CA TYR A 842 1.48 -18.30 -24.66
C TYR A 842 2.91 -18.76 -25.02
N ILE A 843 3.93 -18.23 -24.34
CA ILE A 843 5.34 -18.48 -24.66
C ILE A 843 6.12 -19.19 -23.55
N GLY A 844 5.47 -19.54 -22.44
CA GLY A 844 6.10 -20.15 -21.28
C GLY A 844 6.40 -19.17 -20.15
N GLU A 845 7.10 -19.67 -19.14
CA GLU A 845 7.55 -18.88 -18.01
C GLU A 845 8.72 -17.95 -18.35
N ALA A 846 8.69 -16.70 -17.85
CA ALA A 846 9.81 -15.78 -17.91
C ALA A 846 9.86 -14.89 -16.65
N GLN A 847 11.01 -14.25 -16.39
CA GLN A 847 11.11 -13.21 -15.36
C GLN A 847 10.16 -12.05 -15.70
N VAL A 848 9.57 -11.44 -14.68
CA VAL A 848 8.56 -10.37 -14.77
C VAL A 848 8.93 -9.20 -13.86
N TYR A 849 8.69 -7.97 -14.33
CA TYR A 849 8.99 -6.70 -13.66
C TYR A 849 7.81 -5.73 -13.79
N ASP A 850 7.86 -4.56 -13.16
CA ASP A 850 6.93 -3.45 -13.40
C ASP A 850 7.56 -2.10 -13.04
N LEU A 851 6.95 -1.00 -13.45
CA LEU A 851 7.35 0.34 -13.09
C LEU A 851 6.25 1.08 -12.32
N ASN A 852 6.57 1.46 -11.09
CA ASN A 852 5.75 2.34 -10.30
C ASN A 852 5.93 3.80 -10.79
N ILE A 853 4.83 4.42 -11.25
CA ILE A 853 4.79 5.77 -11.81
C ILE A 853 4.05 6.69 -10.83
N PRO A 854 4.69 7.73 -10.25
CA PRO A 854 4.14 8.47 -9.12
C PRO A 854 2.79 9.18 -9.35
N ASN A 855 2.57 9.83 -10.49
CA ASN A 855 1.37 10.65 -10.74
C ASN A 855 0.48 10.07 -11.84
N GLY A 856 1.06 9.54 -12.91
CA GLY A 856 0.30 8.91 -13.99
C GLY A 856 -0.28 7.53 -13.63
N HIS A 857 0.43 6.75 -12.80
CA HIS A 857 0.28 5.30 -12.59
C HIS A 857 0.50 4.41 -13.82
N HIS A 858 0.43 4.95 -15.04
CA HIS A 858 0.67 4.25 -16.30
C HIS A 858 1.89 4.79 -17.09
N PHE A 859 2.61 3.93 -17.83
CA PHE A 859 3.80 4.27 -18.65
C PHE A 859 3.82 3.50 -19.98
N ILE A 860 4.53 3.96 -21.03
CA ILE A 860 4.56 3.30 -22.35
C ILE A 860 5.58 2.13 -22.43
N ALA A 861 5.10 0.88 -22.37
CA ALA A 861 5.83 -0.37 -22.56
C ALA A 861 5.53 -1.04 -23.91
N GLU A 862 6.51 -1.16 -24.81
CA GLU A 862 6.40 -1.51 -26.25
C GLU A 862 5.35 -0.68 -27.04
N GLY A 863 4.66 0.25 -26.36
CA GLY A 863 3.49 1.00 -26.78
C GLY A 863 2.28 1.11 -25.78
N ILE A 864 2.27 0.55 -24.53
CA ILE A 864 1.06 0.24 -23.67
C ILE A 864 1.27 0.29 -22.07
N ILE A 865 0.26 0.16 -21.11
CA ILE A 865 0.05 0.99 -19.83
C ILE A 865 -0.78 0.44 -18.53
N VAL A 866 -0.68 0.93 -17.20
CA VAL A 866 -1.18 0.32 -15.84
C VAL A 866 -1.72 1.19 -14.55
N HIS A 867 -2.12 0.67 -13.31
CA HIS A 867 -2.84 1.36 -12.10
C HIS A 867 -2.63 0.88 -10.54
N ASN A 868 -3.28 1.38 -9.38
CA ASN A 868 -3.18 0.90 -7.89
C ASN A 868 -4.29 1.25 -6.69
N CYS A 869 -4.23 0.83 -5.33
CA CYS A 869 -5.29 0.94 -4.17
C CYS A 869 -5.00 0.63 -2.54
N ASN A 870 -5.88 0.81 -1.43
CA ASN A 870 -5.66 0.96 0.15
C ASN A 870 -6.78 0.77 1.38
N LEU A 871 -6.65 1.28 2.71
CA LEU A 871 -7.46 1.08 4.06
C LEU A 871 -7.54 2.19 5.29
N VAL A 872 -8.36 2.15 6.46
CA VAL A 872 -8.54 3.15 7.67
C VAL A 872 -9.36 2.78 9.04
N SER A 873 -9.92 3.68 9.97
CA SER A 873 -10.75 3.46 11.27
C SER A 873 -11.46 4.67 12.11
N LEU A 874 -12.37 4.47 13.14
CA LEU A 874 -13.11 5.47 14.07
C LEU A 874 -12.85 5.44 15.63
N ASN A 875 -13.21 6.49 16.42
CA ASN A 875 -13.15 6.56 17.92
C ASN A 875 -14.45 7.00 18.65
N LEU A 876 -15.05 6.11 19.45
CA LEU A 876 -16.33 6.28 20.17
C LEU A 876 -16.26 7.10 21.46
N ALA A 877 -15.08 7.25 22.07
CA ALA A 877 -14.93 8.02 23.31
C ALA A 877 -15.28 9.50 23.14
N ASN A 878 -14.93 10.04 21.96
CA ASN A 878 -14.98 11.46 21.60
C ASN A 878 -16.12 11.80 20.62
N LEU A 879 -17.01 10.84 20.34
CA LEU A 879 -18.19 11.01 19.48
C LEU A 879 -19.47 11.00 20.31
N GLU A 880 -20.27 12.04 20.19
CA GLU A 880 -21.66 12.01 20.67
C GLU A 880 -22.61 11.47 19.60
N SER A 881 -23.80 11.01 20.02
CA SER A 881 -24.68 10.19 19.18
C SER A 881 -25.13 10.87 17.88
N ALA A 882 -25.21 12.21 17.85
CA ALA A 882 -25.52 12.97 16.64
C ALA A 882 -24.35 13.05 15.64
N GLU A 883 -23.11 12.85 16.08
CA GLU A 883 -21.89 13.00 15.27
C GLU A 883 -21.49 11.70 14.55
N ILE A 884 -22.00 10.54 14.99
CA ILE A 884 -21.71 9.22 14.44
C ILE A 884 -21.95 9.21 12.92
N ALA A 885 -23.06 9.81 12.47
CA ALA A 885 -23.45 9.83 11.07
C ALA A 885 -22.38 10.49 10.18
N ASP A 886 -21.84 11.63 10.60
CA ASP A 886 -20.86 12.38 9.81
C ASP A 886 -19.45 11.79 9.96
N ALA A 887 -19.08 11.32 11.15
CA ALA A 887 -17.83 10.59 11.35
C ALA A 887 -17.76 9.30 10.51
N ALA A 888 -18.86 8.54 10.41
CA ALA A 888 -18.97 7.36 9.56
C ALA A 888 -18.83 7.68 8.07
N LYS A 889 -19.49 8.74 7.59
CA LYS A 889 -19.35 9.22 6.19
C LYS A 889 -17.92 9.65 5.88
N LEU A 890 -17.32 10.45 6.76
CA LEU A 890 -15.95 10.92 6.60
C LEU A 890 -14.95 9.76 6.65
N ALA A 891 -15.13 8.76 7.54
CA ALA A 891 -14.25 7.59 7.58
C ALA A 891 -14.30 6.77 6.28
N VAL A 892 -15.49 6.55 5.69
CA VAL A 892 -15.64 5.86 4.41
C VAL A 892 -15.06 6.68 3.24
N ARG A 893 -15.20 8.02 3.24
CA ARG A 893 -14.60 8.88 2.21
C ARG A 893 -13.08 8.98 2.34
N ILE A 894 -12.56 9.12 3.56
CA ILE A 894 -11.12 8.97 3.86
C ILE A 894 -10.65 7.64 3.28
N LEU A 895 -11.37 6.54 3.54
CA LEU A 895 -11.04 5.21 3.04
C LEU A 895 -10.95 5.12 1.52
N ASP A 896 -12.00 5.52 0.82
CA ASP A 896 -12.05 5.45 -0.65
C ASP A 896 -11.05 6.42 -1.31
N ASN A 897 -10.71 7.53 -0.66
CA ASN A 897 -9.62 8.40 -1.11
C ASN A 897 -8.25 7.81 -0.81
N THR A 898 -8.04 7.25 0.39
CA THR A 898 -6.75 6.64 0.73
C THR A 898 -6.48 5.48 -0.20
N ILE A 899 -7.53 4.79 -0.67
CA ILE A 899 -7.49 3.80 -1.75
C ILE A 899 -6.67 4.36 -2.92
N GLU A 900 -7.15 5.42 -3.58
CA GLU A 900 -6.52 6.01 -4.77
C GLU A 900 -5.09 6.56 -4.55
N ILE A 901 -4.53 6.50 -3.33
CA ILE A 901 -3.20 7.05 -2.97
C ILE A 901 -2.14 5.95 -2.78
N THR A 902 -2.50 4.69 -2.48
CA THR A 902 -1.47 3.66 -2.16
C THR A 902 -0.93 2.90 -3.35
N GLN A 903 0.38 2.70 -3.29
CA GLN A 903 1.16 1.72 -4.03
C GLN A 903 1.30 0.44 -3.15
N PRO A 904 0.58 -0.66 -3.44
CA PRO A 904 0.69 -1.92 -2.72
C PRO A 904 2.09 -2.55 -2.85
N PRO A 905 2.50 -3.45 -1.93
CA PRO A 905 3.88 -3.96 -1.89
C PRO A 905 4.27 -4.92 -3.03
N PHE A 906 3.34 -5.33 -3.89
CA PHE A 906 3.54 -6.36 -4.92
C PHE A 906 2.42 -6.38 -5.97
N LYS A 907 2.60 -7.24 -6.99
CA LYS A 907 1.78 -7.61 -8.17
C LYS A 907 0.29 -6.96 -8.24
N ASP A 908 -1.04 -7.26 -8.05
CA ASP A 908 -2.28 -8.12 -7.77
C ASP A 908 -3.16 -8.33 -6.48
N SER A 909 -2.76 -8.20 -5.21
CA SER A 909 -3.74 -7.73 -4.19
C SER A 909 -4.22 -6.32 -4.55
N LYS A 910 -3.55 -5.67 -5.51
CA LYS A 910 -4.09 -4.67 -6.42
C LYS A 910 -5.35 -5.11 -7.18
N THR A 911 -5.38 -6.19 -7.97
CA THR A 911 -6.61 -6.64 -8.66
C THR A 911 -7.68 -6.90 -7.64
N HIS A 912 -7.39 -7.58 -6.52
CA HIS A 912 -8.31 -7.68 -5.38
C HIS A 912 -8.85 -6.29 -4.99
N ASN A 913 -7.97 -5.31 -4.81
CA ASN A 913 -8.32 -3.96 -4.43
C ASN A 913 -9.04 -3.11 -5.51
N ASP A 914 -8.75 -3.29 -6.80
CA ASP A 914 -9.47 -2.70 -7.95
C ASP A 914 -10.87 -3.33 -8.05
N LYS A 915 -10.91 -4.67 -7.91
CA LYS A 915 -12.06 -5.56 -8.10
C LYS A 915 -13.08 -5.40 -6.99
N TYR A 916 -12.61 -5.33 -5.74
CA TYR A 916 -13.43 -5.39 -4.53
C TYR A 916 -13.43 -4.10 -3.70
N ARG A 917 -12.46 -3.18 -3.90
CA ARG A 917 -12.27 -1.92 -3.14
C ARG A 917 -12.51 -2.09 -1.64
N THR A 918 -11.86 -3.09 -1.06
CA THR A 918 -12.09 -3.55 0.33
C THR A 918 -11.63 -2.50 1.32
N ILE A 919 -12.54 -2.03 2.17
CA ILE A 919 -12.24 -1.10 3.26
C ILE A 919 -12.68 -1.67 4.61
N GLY A 920 -12.33 -0.99 5.70
CA GLY A 920 -12.59 -1.45 7.06
C GLY A 920 -12.67 -0.29 8.02
N VAL A 921 -13.88 0.23 8.24
CA VAL A 921 -14.16 1.19 9.31
C VAL A 921 -14.20 0.42 10.63
N GLY A 922 -13.14 0.57 11.44
CA GLY A 922 -13.08 0.08 12.82
C GLY A 922 -13.71 1.03 13.83
N CYS A 923 -13.83 0.58 15.08
CA CYS A 923 -14.22 1.38 16.24
C CYS A 923 -13.27 1.12 17.42
N MET A 924 -13.05 2.12 18.27
CA MET A 924 -12.39 1.98 19.56
C MET A 924 -13.08 2.85 20.63
N GLY A 925 -12.77 2.66 21.90
CA GLY A 925 -13.34 3.46 22.99
C GLY A 925 -14.74 3.04 23.43
N LEU A 926 -15.18 1.80 23.18
CA LEU A 926 -16.54 1.37 23.56
C LEU A 926 -16.75 1.37 25.08
N ALA A 927 -15.74 0.97 25.86
CA ALA A 927 -15.84 1.01 27.32
C ALA A 927 -15.99 2.45 27.84
N ASP A 928 -15.39 3.45 27.16
CA ASP A 928 -15.55 4.87 27.47
C ASP A 928 -16.94 5.39 27.11
N TRP A 929 -17.44 5.02 25.91
CA TRP A 929 -18.77 5.40 25.45
C TRP A 929 -19.87 4.85 26.38
N LEU A 930 -19.72 3.60 26.83
CA LEU A 930 -20.58 2.97 27.84
C LEU A 930 -20.46 3.70 29.19
N ALA A 931 -19.24 3.95 29.66
CA ALA A 931 -18.99 4.58 30.96
C ALA A 931 -19.58 5.99 31.05
N LYS A 932 -19.35 6.84 30.05
CA LYS A 932 -19.96 8.19 29.90
C LYS A 932 -21.49 8.19 29.89
N ARG A 933 -22.12 7.05 29.60
CA ARG A 933 -23.58 6.87 29.50
C ARG A 933 -24.16 6.09 30.69
N HIS A 934 -23.33 5.77 31.70
CA HIS A 934 -23.69 4.92 32.84
C HIS A 934 -24.15 3.50 32.46
N LEU A 935 -23.72 3.03 31.28
CA LEU A 935 -24.02 1.71 30.72
C LEU A 935 -22.88 0.71 30.99
N ASN A 936 -23.07 -0.54 30.55
CA ASN A 936 -22.05 -1.59 30.61
C ASN A 936 -22.27 -2.64 29.50
N TYR A 937 -21.42 -3.67 29.41
CA TYR A 937 -21.46 -4.69 28.35
C TYR A 937 -22.73 -5.56 28.31
N GLN A 938 -23.59 -5.52 29.33
CA GLN A 938 -24.92 -6.14 29.32
C GLN A 938 -26.00 -5.23 28.69
N SER A 939 -25.67 -3.98 28.35
CA SER A 939 -26.57 -2.99 27.70
C SER A 939 -26.70 -3.27 26.19
N LEU A 940 -27.08 -4.51 25.85
CA LEU A 940 -26.99 -5.05 24.49
C LEU A 940 -27.85 -4.27 23.48
N ALA A 941 -29.01 -3.75 23.86
CA ALA A 941 -29.85 -2.94 22.98
C ALA A 941 -29.14 -1.62 22.56
N GLN A 942 -28.50 -0.94 23.51
CA GLN A 942 -27.77 0.30 23.27
C GLN A 942 -26.50 0.05 22.44
N ILE A 943 -25.82 -1.08 22.66
CA ILE A 943 -24.69 -1.52 21.84
C ILE A 943 -25.16 -1.87 20.42
N SER A 944 -26.29 -2.56 20.28
CA SER A 944 -26.90 -2.87 18.97
C SER A 944 -27.20 -1.60 18.19
N HIS A 945 -27.92 -0.65 18.78
CA HIS A 945 -28.29 0.61 18.12
C HIS A 945 -27.06 1.47 17.76
N LEU A 946 -26.03 1.52 18.61
CA LEU A 946 -24.76 2.17 18.28
C LEU A 946 -24.12 1.60 17.01
N PHE A 947 -24.06 0.27 16.91
CA PHE A 947 -23.45 -0.42 15.77
C PHE A 947 -24.37 -0.43 14.54
N GLU A 948 -25.69 -0.37 14.72
CA GLU A 948 -26.66 -0.10 13.66
C GLU A 948 -26.39 1.26 13.01
N GLU A 949 -26.22 2.34 13.78
CA GLU A 949 -25.92 3.67 13.21
C GLU A 949 -24.60 3.66 12.45
N VAL A 950 -23.52 3.10 13.02
CA VAL A 950 -22.22 3.00 12.34
C VAL A 950 -22.36 2.22 11.02
N ALA A 951 -23.00 1.05 11.04
CA ALA A 951 -23.17 0.21 9.86
C ALA A 951 -24.08 0.85 8.80
N TYR A 952 -25.18 1.49 9.22
CA TYR A 952 -26.09 2.21 8.34
C TYR A 952 -25.37 3.36 7.63
N TRP A 953 -24.71 4.25 8.39
CA TRP A 953 -24.08 5.43 7.82
C TRP A 953 -22.83 5.12 7.00
N CYS A 954 -22.05 4.08 7.34
CA CYS A 954 -20.96 3.61 6.49
C CYS A 954 -21.47 2.95 5.19
N THR A 955 -22.53 2.14 5.24
CA THR A 955 -23.15 1.53 4.05
C THR A 955 -23.75 2.61 3.14
N PHE A 956 -24.48 3.57 3.73
CA PHE A 956 -25.02 4.74 3.04
C PHE A 956 -23.92 5.58 2.38
N ALA A 957 -22.82 5.87 3.08
CA ALA A 957 -21.70 6.63 2.52
C ALA A 957 -21.03 5.91 1.34
N SER A 958 -20.88 4.58 1.39
CA SER A 958 -20.33 3.81 0.27
C SER A 958 -21.31 3.76 -0.92
N MET A 959 -22.62 3.82 -0.68
CA MET A 959 -23.64 3.94 -1.72
C MET A 959 -23.66 5.35 -2.36
N GLU A 960 -23.54 6.42 -1.57
CA GLU A 960 -23.39 7.78 -2.09
C GLU A 960 -22.09 7.95 -2.91
N LEU A 961 -20.98 7.33 -2.48
CA LEU A 961 -19.75 7.27 -3.28
C LEU A 961 -19.90 6.43 -4.56
N ALA A 962 -20.85 5.50 -4.63
CA ALA A 962 -21.17 4.80 -5.88
C ALA A 962 -21.94 5.69 -6.85
N LYS A 963 -22.85 6.54 -6.35
CA LYS A 963 -23.50 7.61 -7.14
C LYS A 963 -22.47 8.61 -7.70
N GLU A 964 -21.45 8.96 -6.91
CA GLU A 964 -20.41 9.92 -7.30
C GLU A 964 -19.33 9.33 -8.22
N ARG A 965 -18.84 8.12 -7.92
CA ARG A 965 -17.59 7.56 -8.49
C ARG A 965 -17.76 6.19 -9.17
N GLY A 966 -18.95 5.61 -9.14
CA GLY A 966 -19.24 4.24 -9.60
C GLY A 966 -18.96 3.17 -8.53
N ALA A 967 -19.66 2.04 -8.64
CA ALA A 967 -19.51 0.87 -7.76
C ALA A 967 -18.15 0.15 -7.91
N TYR A 968 -17.83 -0.76 -7.00
CA TYR A 968 -16.67 -1.66 -7.17
C TYR A 968 -16.87 -2.63 -8.35
N ALA A 969 -15.79 -3.06 -9.01
CA ALA A 969 -15.90 -3.76 -10.31
C ALA A 969 -16.62 -5.12 -10.23
N ALA A 970 -16.43 -5.89 -9.16
CA ALA A 970 -17.14 -7.16 -8.92
C ALA A 970 -18.57 -7.00 -8.34
N PHE A 971 -19.14 -5.79 -8.35
CA PHE A 971 -20.51 -5.56 -7.86
C PHE A 971 -21.57 -6.37 -8.62
N PRO A 972 -21.55 -6.53 -9.96
CA PRO A 972 -22.50 -7.39 -10.66
C PRO A 972 -22.43 -8.84 -10.17
N GLY A 973 -23.57 -9.41 -9.78
CA GLY A 973 -23.64 -10.79 -9.25
C GLY A 973 -23.35 -10.91 -7.74
N SER A 974 -22.83 -9.85 -7.11
CA SER A 974 -22.64 -9.79 -5.66
C SER A 974 -23.96 -9.87 -4.89
N GLU A 975 -23.89 -10.18 -3.61
CA GLU A 975 -25.05 -10.17 -2.72
C GLU A 975 -25.62 -8.75 -2.55
N TRP A 976 -24.77 -7.71 -2.54
CA TRP A 976 -25.18 -6.29 -2.57
C TRP A 976 -26.05 -5.98 -3.79
N SER A 977 -25.69 -6.49 -4.98
CA SER A 977 -26.48 -6.30 -6.22
C SER A 977 -27.86 -6.98 -6.20
N LYS A 978 -28.13 -7.84 -5.21
CA LYS A 978 -29.41 -8.53 -4.98
C LYS A 978 -30.21 -7.88 -3.84
N GLY A 979 -29.83 -6.68 -3.40
CA GLY A 979 -30.46 -5.93 -2.33
C GLY A 979 -30.16 -6.43 -0.92
N LYS A 980 -29.25 -7.39 -0.77
CA LYS A 980 -28.73 -7.79 0.54
C LYS A 980 -27.74 -6.74 1.04
N LEU A 981 -27.66 -6.57 2.36
CA LEU A 981 -26.79 -5.58 2.99
C LEU A 981 -25.88 -6.25 4.03
N LEU A 982 -24.92 -5.52 4.58
CA LEU A 982 -24.03 -5.98 5.65
C LEU A 982 -23.30 -7.28 5.26
N GLY A 983 -22.63 -7.24 4.11
CA GLY A 983 -22.08 -8.41 3.44
C GLY A 983 -23.15 -9.11 2.61
N SER A 984 -24.02 -9.91 3.23
CA SER A 984 -25.05 -10.66 2.50
C SER A 984 -26.32 -11.02 3.27
N LYS A 985 -26.68 -10.23 4.28
CA LYS A 985 -27.96 -10.36 5.00
C LYS A 985 -29.13 -9.88 4.15
N SER A 986 -30.21 -10.64 4.12
CA SER A 986 -31.50 -10.23 3.55
C SER A 986 -32.19 -9.16 4.41
N LEU A 987 -33.10 -8.39 3.82
CA LEU A 987 -33.97 -7.49 4.59
C LEU A 987 -34.76 -8.25 5.67
N SER A 988 -35.19 -9.48 5.41
CA SER A 988 -35.84 -10.35 6.41
C SER A 988 -34.99 -10.67 7.64
N GLU A 989 -33.66 -10.57 7.56
CA GLU A 989 -32.74 -10.73 8.70
C GLU A 989 -32.44 -9.40 9.40
N ILE A 990 -32.52 -8.26 8.69
CA ILE A 990 -32.19 -6.93 9.22
C ILE A 990 -33.40 -6.26 9.88
N LEU A 991 -34.57 -6.31 9.24
CA LEU A 991 -35.78 -5.61 9.69
C LEU A 991 -36.26 -5.99 11.11
N PRO A 992 -36.06 -7.23 11.62
CA PRO A 992 -36.34 -7.56 13.02
C PRO A 992 -35.33 -7.02 14.06
N LEU A 993 -34.18 -6.49 13.61
CA LEU A 993 -33.08 -6.03 14.48
C LEU A 993 -33.04 -4.50 14.65
N THR A 994 -33.82 -3.76 13.86
CA THR A 994 -33.80 -2.29 13.75
C THR A 994 -35.11 -1.68 14.24
N GLU A 995 -35.02 -0.53 14.91
CA GLU A 995 -36.19 0.31 15.21
C GLU A 995 -36.64 1.16 14.00
N ASN A 996 -35.84 1.18 12.93
CA ASN A 996 -36.00 2.04 11.75
C ASN A 996 -36.06 1.19 10.44
N PRO A 997 -37.08 0.34 10.25
CA PRO A 997 -37.14 -0.57 9.10
C PRO A 997 -37.15 0.14 7.74
N GLU A 998 -37.80 1.30 7.64
CA GLU A 998 -37.98 2.04 6.38
C GLU A 998 -36.65 2.51 5.76
N ARG A 999 -35.70 3.01 6.57
CA ARG A 999 -34.38 3.46 6.05
C ARG A 999 -33.55 2.32 5.50
N TRP A 1000 -33.66 1.12 6.07
CA TRP A 1000 -32.97 -0.08 5.59
C TRP A 1000 -33.61 -0.63 4.30
N GLN A 1001 -34.94 -0.56 4.17
CA GLN A 1001 -35.64 -0.87 2.91
C GLN A 1001 -35.27 0.10 1.79
N GLN A 1002 -35.16 1.41 2.08
CA GLN A 1002 -34.71 2.39 1.09
C GLN A 1002 -33.24 2.17 0.72
N LEU A 1003 -32.35 1.99 1.69
CA LEU A 1003 -30.92 1.72 1.43
C LEU A 1003 -30.69 0.45 0.60
N SER A 1004 -31.51 -0.60 0.78
CA SER A 1004 -31.48 -1.80 -0.08
C SER A 1004 -31.89 -1.50 -1.54
N GLN A 1005 -32.87 -0.62 -1.75
CA GLN A 1005 -33.29 -0.20 -3.10
C GLN A 1005 -32.24 0.73 -3.74
N ASP A 1006 -31.68 1.66 -2.98
CA ASP A 1006 -30.60 2.54 -3.40
C ASP A 1006 -29.34 1.75 -3.80
N VAL A 1007 -28.90 0.78 -2.98
CA VAL A 1007 -27.74 -0.07 -3.32
C VAL A 1007 -27.98 -0.89 -4.60
N GLN A 1008 -29.21 -1.35 -4.88
CA GLN A 1008 -29.53 -2.00 -6.15
C GLN A 1008 -29.58 -1.03 -7.34
N THR A 1009 -29.99 0.22 -7.11
CA THR A 1009 -30.19 1.24 -8.16
C THR A 1009 -28.90 1.95 -8.55
N TYR A 1010 -28.03 2.22 -7.57
CA TYR A 1010 -26.83 3.05 -7.71
C TYR A 1010 -25.53 2.29 -7.45
N GLY A 1011 -25.61 1.07 -6.89
CA GLY A 1011 -24.47 0.28 -6.49
C GLY A 1011 -23.91 0.65 -5.12
N ILE A 1012 -22.72 0.12 -4.81
CA ILE A 1012 -21.97 0.44 -3.60
C ILE A 1012 -20.47 0.49 -3.94
N ARG A 1013 -19.74 1.44 -3.36
CA ARG A 1013 -18.35 1.77 -3.76
C ARG A 1013 -17.34 0.74 -3.29
N ASN A 1014 -17.61 0.06 -2.19
CA ASN A 1014 -16.69 -0.85 -1.50
C ASN A 1014 -17.43 -2.16 -1.19
N SER A 1015 -16.82 -3.32 -1.48
CA SER A 1015 -17.50 -4.60 -1.27
C SER A 1015 -17.54 -5.05 0.19
N HIS A 1016 -16.60 -4.56 0.99
CA HIS A 1016 -16.51 -4.74 2.43
C HIS A 1016 -16.21 -3.36 3.05
N ILE A 1017 -16.86 -3.04 4.18
CA ILE A 1017 -16.97 -1.66 4.67
C ILE A 1017 -16.51 -1.49 6.12
N THR A 1018 -16.77 -2.46 7.00
CA THR A 1018 -16.60 -2.33 8.46
C THR A 1018 -15.75 -3.46 9.03
N ALA A 1019 -14.77 -3.15 9.88
CA ALA A 1019 -13.79 -4.12 10.40
C ALA A 1019 -13.22 -3.67 11.76
N ILE A 1020 -13.53 -4.38 12.86
CA ILE A 1020 -13.19 -3.91 14.22
C ILE A 1020 -11.84 -4.48 14.70
N ALA A 1021 -10.77 -3.76 14.38
CA ALA A 1021 -9.38 -4.05 14.75
C ALA A 1021 -9.08 -3.83 16.26
N PRO A 1022 -7.96 -4.35 16.82
CA PRO A 1022 -7.71 -4.37 18.27
C PRO A 1022 -7.12 -3.05 18.82
N ASN A 1023 -6.55 -2.20 17.95
CA ASN A 1023 -6.22 -0.79 18.19
C ASN A 1023 -5.42 -0.44 19.47
N THR A 1024 -4.67 -1.38 20.05
CA THR A 1024 -4.01 -1.25 21.35
C THR A 1024 -3.03 -0.07 21.43
N SER A 1025 -2.20 0.16 20.40
CA SER A 1025 -1.29 1.30 20.38
C SER A 1025 -1.95 2.62 19.98
N SER A 1026 -2.92 2.59 19.06
CA SER A 1026 -3.56 3.81 18.55
C SER A 1026 -4.52 4.41 19.57
N SER A 1027 -5.26 3.60 20.31
CA SER A 1027 -6.19 4.06 21.37
C SER A 1027 -5.50 4.90 22.45
N LEU A 1028 -4.27 4.56 22.86
CA LEU A 1028 -3.46 5.40 23.76
C LEU A 1028 -3.18 6.80 23.18
N VAL A 1029 -2.86 6.90 21.89
CA VAL A 1029 -2.68 8.21 21.21
C VAL A 1029 -4.01 8.95 21.08
N GLN A 1030 -5.10 8.24 20.79
CA GLN A 1030 -6.45 8.79 20.65
C GLN A 1030 -7.12 9.13 22.01
N GLY A 1031 -6.47 8.78 23.13
CA GLY A 1031 -6.96 9.05 24.48
C GLY A 1031 -8.16 8.22 24.91
N CYS A 1032 -8.22 6.94 24.52
CA CYS A 1032 -9.36 6.06 24.78
C CYS A 1032 -8.96 4.59 25.05
N THR A 1033 -9.95 3.77 25.37
CA THR A 1033 -9.82 2.32 25.56
C THR A 1033 -9.69 1.57 24.23
N ALA A 1034 -8.97 0.44 24.25
CA ALA A 1034 -8.62 -0.31 23.05
C ALA A 1034 -9.81 -1.08 22.45
N SER A 1035 -10.06 -0.86 21.17
CA SER A 1035 -11.12 -1.54 20.40
C SER A 1035 -12.51 -1.45 21.07
N ILE A 1036 -13.33 -2.47 20.88
CA ILE A 1036 -14.63 -2.65 21.54
C ILE A 1036 -14.51 -3.39 22.89
N LEU A 1037 -13.30 -3.65 23.38
CA LEU A 1037 -13.06 -4.55 24.51
C LEU A 1037 -13.16 -3.83 25.87
N PRO A 1038 -13.56 -4.53 26.96
CA PRO A 1038 -13.56 -3.94 28.29
C PRO A 1038 -12.13 -3.56 28.72
N ALA A 1039 -11.98 -2.47 29.49
CA ALA A 1039 -10.69 -2.06 30.00
C ALA A 1039 -10.07 -3.16 30.87
N TYR A 1040 -8.79 -3.51 30.65
CA TYR A 1040 -8.09 -4.55 31.43
C TYR A 1040 -8.18 -4.32 32.94
N SER A 1041 -7.90 -3.08 33.37
CA SER A 1041 -7.95 -2.60 34.74
C SER A 1041 -8.25 -1.10 34.73
N LYS A 1042 -8.85 -0.57 35.81
CA LYS A 1042 -9.15 0.87 35.98
C LYS A 1042 -7.89 1.72 36.09
N PHE A 1043 -6.84 1.15 36.69
CA PHE A 1043 -5.52 1.74 36.82
C PHE A 1043 -4.48 0.61 36.85
N PHE A 1044 -3.34 0.79 36.18
CA PHE A 1044 -2.18 -0.11 36.26
C PHE A 1044 -0.91 0.60 35.81
N TYR A 1045 0.27 0.04 36.13
CA TYR A 1045 1.54 0.50 35.58
C TYR A 1045 2.03 -0.47 34.49
N ASP A 1046 2.36 0.05 33.32
CA ASP A 1046 2.99 -0.69 32.23
C ASP A 1046 4.52 -0.49 32.25
N LYS A 1047 5.31 -1.50 31.84
CA LYS A 1047 6.79 -1.49 31.95
C LYS A 1047 7.44 -1.17 30.61
N TRP A 1048 7.82 0.09 30.40
CA TRP A 1048 8.45 0.59 29.17
C TRP A 1048 9.97 0.72 29.32
N ALA A 1049 10.70 0.79 28.21
CA ALA A 1049 12.17 0.85 28.16
C ALA A 1049 12.82 2.11 28.80
N LYS A 1050 12.03 3.01 29.41
CA LYS A 1050 12.51 4.16 30.21
C LYS A 1050 11.92 4.21 31.63
N GLY A 1051 11.16 3.21 32.06
CA GLY A 1051 10.48 3.17 33.37
C GLY A 1051 9.02 2.72 33.27
N THR A 1052 8.34 2.72 34.42
CA THR A 1052 6.90 2.42 34.51
C THR A 1052 6.05 3.61 34.07
N VAL A 1053 4.99 3.35 33.30
CA VAL A 1053 4.02 4.36 32.85
C VAL A 1053 2.65 4.06 33.47
N PRO A 1054 2.01 4.99 34.19
CA PRO A 1054 0.65 4.83 34.69
C PRO A 1054 -0.36 4.90 33.54
N ILE A 1055 -1.22 3.88 33.44
CA ILE A 1055 -2.29 3.75 32.45
C ILE A 1055 -3.64 3.66 33.19
N ALA A 1056 -4.59 4.49 32.77
CA ALA A 1056 -5.99 4.44 33.20
C ALA A 1056 -6.91 4.93 32.06
N PRO A 1057 -8.19 4.56 32.03
CA PRO A 1057 -9.15 5.13 31.08
C PRO A 1057 -9.21 6.67 31.16
N PRO A 1058 -9.60 7.37 30.07
CA PRO A 1058 -9.68 8.83 30.05
C PRO A 1058 -10.63 9.40 31.11
N PHE A 1059 -11.88 8.93 31.15
CA PHE A 1059 -12.94 9.49 32.00
C PHE A 1059 -13.03 8.79 33.37
N ILE A 1060 -11.91 8.28 33.88
CA ILE A 1060 -11.89 7.42 35.08
C ILE A 1060 -12.33 8.16 36.35
N GLU A 1061 -12.10 9.48 36.43
CA GLU A 1061 -12.49 10.31 37.59
C GLU A 1061 -14.02 10.44 37.70
N ASP A 1062 -14.70 10.81 36.61
CA ASP A 1062 -16.16 10.94 36.57
C ASP A 1062 -16.87 9.58 36.58
N CYS A 1063 -16.33 8.60 35.85
CA CYS A 1063 -17.05 7.36 35.49
C CYS A 1063 -16.51 6.09 36.19
N PHE A 1064 -15.77 6.22 37.29
CA PHE A 1064 -15.05 5.13 37.97
C PHE A 1064 -15.85 3.84 38.13
N TRP A 1065 -17.14 3.92 38.49
CA TRP A 1065 -17.99 2.75 38.78
C TRP A 1065 -18.50 2.02 37.53
N PHE A 1066 -18.48 2.65 36.35
CA PHE A 1066 -19.02 2.11 35.11
C PHE A 1066 -17.97 1.39 34.26
N TYR A 1067 -16.69 1.75 34.40
CA TYR A 1067 -15.59 0.94 33.86
C TYR A 1067 -15.54 -0.44 34.53
N ARG A 1068 -15.93 -1.47 33.79
CA ARG A 1068 -15.80 -2.89 34.20
C ARG A 1068 -14.43 -3.43 33.79
N GLU A 1069 -13.74 -4.03 34.75
CA GLU A 1069 -12.38 -4.57 34.55
C GLU A 1069 -12.46 -5.96 33.90
N ASN A 1070 -11.82 -6.14 32.74
CA ASN A 1070 -11.88 -7.38 31.98
C ASN A 1070 -11.33 -8.58 32.77
N LYS A 1071 -10.32 -8.33 33.63
CA LYS A 1071 -9.66 -9.34 34.50
C LYS A 1071 -10.60 -10.01 35.52
N SER A 1072 -11.84 -9.57 35.64
CA SER A 1072 -12.87 -10.05 36.59
C SER A 1072 -14.27 -10.08 35.96
N LEU A 1073 -14.36 -10.12 34.63
CA LEU A 1073 -15.63 -10.11 33.90
C LEU A 1073 -15.88 -11.50 33.28
N ASP A 1074 -17.09 -12.05 33.47
CA ASP A 1074 -17.52 -13.25 32.75
C ASP A 1074 -17.46 -12.98 31.24
N GLN A 1075 -16.58 -13.70 30.55
CA GLN A 1075 -16.32 -13.52 29.13
C GLN A 1075 -17.52 -13.92 28.26
N LYS A 1076 -18.52 -14.64 28.80
CA LYS A 1076 -19.82 -14.86 28.15
C LYS A 1076 -20.60 -13.54 27.94
N ILE A 1077 -20.34 -12.51 28.75
CA ILE A 1077 -20.88 -11.16 28.55
C ILE A 1077 -20.18 -10.49 27.37
N VAL A 1078 -18.85 -10.61 27.28
CA VAL A 1078 -18.04 -10.08 26.15
C VAL A 1078 -18.47 -10.74 24.83
N VAL A 1079 -18.59 -12.07 24.81
CA VAL A 1079 -19.07 -12.83 23.65
C VAL A 1079 -20.45 -12.33 23.18
N LYS A 1080 -21.40 -12.10 24.09
CA LYS A 1080 -22.74 -11.61 23.71
C LYS A 1080 -22.72 -10.18 23.18
N ALA A 1081 -21.92 -9.29 23.76
CA ALA A 1081 -21.73 -7.95 23.22
C ALA A 1081 -21.10 -8.00 21.81
N VAL A 1082 -20.07 -8.83 21.61
CA VAL A 1082 -19.44 -9.02 20.30
C VAL A 1082 -20.39 -9.65 19.29
N ALA A 1083 -21.19 -10.65 19.66
CA ALA A 1083 -22.20 -11.23 18.78
C ALA A 1083 -23.21 -10.18 18.30
N VAL A 1084 -23.71 -9.33 19.21
CA VAL A 1084 -24.61 -8.22 18.88
C VAL A 1084 -23.94 -7.18 17.97
N MET A 1085 -22.69 -6.81 18.22
CA MET A 1085 -21.92 -5.93 17.31
C MET A 1085 -21.71 -6.59 15.95
N GLN A 1086 -21.38 -7.89 15.91
CA GLN A 1086 -21.12 -8.67 14.71
C GLN A 1086 -22.36 -8.81 13.82
N GLN A 1087 -23.58 -8.59 14.33
CA GLN A 1087 -24.79 -8.50 13.50
C GLN A 1087 -24.76 -7.32 12.53
N TRP A 1088 -24.02 -6.25 12.86
CA TRP A 1088 -23.92 -5.03 12.06
C TRP A 1088 -22.61 -4.91 11.28
N ILE A 1089 -21.61 -5.73 11.63
CA ILE A 1089 -20.28 -5.72 10.98
C ILE A 1089 -20.21 -6.77 9.85
N ASP A 1090 -19.89 -6.31 8.64
CA ASP A 1090 -19.82 -7.13 7.44
C ASP A 1090 -18.54 -7.99 7.34
N THR A 1091 -17.37 -7.48 7.76
CA THR A 1091 -16.20 -8.32 8.06
C THR A 1091 -16.23 -8.79 9.53
N GLY A 1092 -15.15 -8.65 10.30
CA GLY A 1092 -14.96 -9.25 11.61
C GLY A 1092 -14.67 -8.28 12.76
N ILE A 1093 -14.40 -8.88 13.92
CA ILE A 1093 -14.09 -8.22 15.18
C ILE A 1093 -12.95 -8.99 15.87
N SER A 1094 -11.88 -8.30 16.26
CA SER A 1094 -10.75 -8.85 17.02
C SER A 1094 -11.15 -9.17 18.48
N MET A 1095 -11.99 -10.19 18.67
CA MET A 1095 -12.47 -10.60 19.99
C MET A 1095 -11.38 -11.32 20.78
N GLU A 1096 -10.71 -10.59 21.67
CA GLU A 1096 -9.87 -11.17 22.73
C GLU A 1096 -10.75 -11.58 23.92
N LEU A 1097 -10.48 -12.76 24.48
CA LEU A 1097 -11.09 -13.27 25.70
C LEU A 1097 -10.02 -13.38 26.81
N LEU A 1098 -10.37 -13.00 28.04
CA LEU A 1098 -9.45 -12.97 29.19
C LEU A 1098 -9.99 -13.83 30.35
N PHE A 1099 -9.28 -14.89 30.72
CA PHE A 1099 -9.67 -15.83 31.79
C PHE A 1099 -8.71 -15.75 32.99
N ASN A 1100 -9.19 -15.19 34.09
CA ASN A 1100 -8.41 -15.09 35.32
C ASN A 1100 -8.55 -16.38 36.13
N LEU A 1101 -7.46 -17.15 36.21
CA LEU A 1101 -7.44 -18.47 36.84
C LEU A 1101 -7.35 -18.39 38.37
N ASN A 1102 -7.01 -17.21 38.92
CA ASN A 1102 -6.92 -16.99 40.35
C ASN A 1102 -8.30 -17.13 41.03
N GLN A 1103 -8.33 -17.92 42.11
CA GLN A 1103 -9.53 -18.23 42.89
C GLN A 1103 -10.24 -16.95 43.38
N GLY A 1104 -11.57 -16.88 43.20
CA GLY A 1104 -12.40 -15.76 43.66
C GLY A 1104 -12.24 -14.43 42.90
N VAL A 1105 -11.37 -14.33 41.90
CA VAL A 1105 -11.18 -13.08 41.13
C VAL A 1105 -12.10 -12.99 39.92
N TYR A 1106 -12.35 -14.11 39.24
CA TYR A 1106 -13.24 -14.17 38.07
C TYR A 1106 -14.71 -14.36 38.44
N PHE A 1107 -14.98 -15.03 39.56
CA PHE A 1107 -16.31 -15.21 40.13
C PHE A 1107 -16.35 -14.54 41.51
N PRO A 1108 -16.51 -13.21 41.60
CA PRO A 1108 -16.41 -12.48 42.87
C PRO A 1108 -17.49 -12.89 43.89
N ASP A 1109 -18.65 -13.37 43.41
CA ASP A 1109 -19.74 -13.90 44.25
C ASP A 1109 -19.50 -15.35 44.72
N GLU A 1110 -18.50 -16.04 44.16
CA GLU A 1110 -18.06 -17.39 44.54
C GLU A 1110 -16.57 -17.39 44.90
N PRO A 1111 -16.18 -16.86 46.09
CA PRO A 1111 -14.77 -16.63 46.43
C PRO A 1111 -13.90 -17.89 46.48
N GLU A 1112 -14.49 -19.09 46.60
CA GLU A 1112 -13.77 -20.38 46.52
C GLU A 1112 -13.66 -20.94 45.08
N ARG A 1113 -14.30 -20.32 44.07
CA ARG A 1113 -14.29 -20.81 42.69
C ARG A 1113 -13.14 -20.21 41.89
N ALA A 1114 -12.33 -21.07 41.28
CA ALA A 1114 -11.45 -20.75 40.17
C ALA A 1114 -12.11 -21.10 38.83
N VAL A 1115 -11.63 -20.48 37.73
CA VAL A 1115 -12.03 -20.83 36.36
C VAL A 1115 -11.62 -22.28 36.06
N LYS A 1116 -12.55 -23.06 35.52
CA LYS A 1116 -12.31 -24.44 35.09
C LYS A 1116 -12.31 -24.50 33.57
N ALA A 1117 -11.65 -25.52 33.00
CA ALA A 1117 -11.69 -25.77 31.56
C ALA A 1117 -13.13 -25.87 31.00
N LYS A 1118 -14.12 -26.30 31.81
CA LYS A 1118 -15.54 -26.27 31.42
C LYS A 1118 -16.06 -24.85 31.13
N ASP A 1119 -15.64 -23.86 31.90
CA ASP A 1119 -16.11 -22.47 31.76
C ASP A 1119 -15.58 -21.84 30.46
N ILE A 1120 -14.30 -22.09 30.14
CA ILE A 1120 -13.67 -21.69 28.88
C ILE A 1120 -14.35 -22.41 27.70
N PHE A 1121 -14.56 -23.73 27.80
CA PHE A 1121 -15.23 -24.54 26.77
C PHE A 1121 -16.64 -24.00 26.44
N GLU A 1122 -17.47 -23.76 27.46
CA GLU A 1122 -18.81 -23.19 27.26
C GLU A 1122 -18.77 -21.79 26.62
N THR A 1123 -17.73 -21.00 26.89
CA THR A 1123 -17.58 -19.64 26.32
C THR A 1123 -17.20 -19.70 24.84
N LEU A 1124 -16.31 -20.61 24.45
CA LEU A 1124 -15.94 -20.83 23.04
C LEU A 1124 -17.09 -21.45 22.23
N ILE A 1125 -17.84 -22.40 22.81
CA ILE A 1125 -19.07 -22.93 22.20
C ILE A 1125 -20.14 -21.84 22.07
N MET A 1126 -20.26 -20.93 23.04
CA MET A 1126 -21.16 -19.78 22.95
C MET A 1126 -20.76 -18.82 21.82
N ALA A 1127 -19.47 -18.51 21.65
CA ALA A 1127 -19.00 -17.64 20.58
C ALA A 1127 -19.42 -18.13 19.19
N TRP A 1128 -19.29 -19.43 18.94
CA TRP A 1128 -19.77 -20.07 17.72
C TRP A 1128 -21.30 -19.96 17.58
N LYS A 1129 -22.06 -20.32 18.61
CA LYS A 1129 -23.55 -20.34 18.56
C LYS A 1129 -24.20 -18.97 18.41
N GLU A 1130 -23.64 -17.95 19.05
CA GLU A 1130 -24.13 -16.56 18.96
C GLU A 1130 -23.70 -15.89 17.63
N GLY A 1131 -22.96 -16.59 16.76
CA GLY A 1131 -22.62 -16.12 15.41
C GLY A 1131 -21.40 -15.19 15.33
N CYS A 1132 -20.49 -15.25 16.29
CA CYS A 1132 -19.17 -14.59 16.16
C CYS A 1132 -18.43 -15.18 14.96
N LYS A 1133 -17.69 -14.36 14.19
CA LYS A 1133 -16.92 -14.84 13.03
C LYS A 1133 -15.52 -15.33 13.39
N ALA A 1134 -14.92 -14.80 14.45
CA ALA A 1134 -13.62 -15.26 14.96
C ALA A 1134 -13.48 -15.08 16.47
N VAL A 1135 -12.51 -15.79 17.05
CA VAL A 1135 -11.90 -15.54 18.37
C VAL A 1135 -10.42 -15.25 18.10
N TYR A 1136 -9.93 -14.13 18.62
CA TYR A 1136 -8.52 -13.74 18.55
C TYR A 1136 -7.76 -14.39 19.73
N TYR A 1137 -7.00 -13.63 20.52
CA TYR A 1137 -6.34 -14.18 21.71
C TYR A 1137 -7.32 -14.74 22.75
N VAL A 1138 -6.92 -15.84 23.39
CA VAL A 1138 -7.54 -16.39 24.61
C VAL A 1138 -6.53 -16.29 25.75
N ARG A 1139 -6.40 -15.12 26.36
CA ARG A 1139 -5.42 -14.86 27.43
C ARG A 1139 -5.84 -15.50 28.75
N THR A 1140 -4.86 -15.92 29.53
CA THR A 1140 -5.03 -16.29 30.93
C THR A 1140 -4.33 -15.32 31.89
N VAL A 1141 -4.69 -15.39 33.17
CA VAL A 1141 -3.97 -14.69 34.25
C VAL A 1141 -3.90 -15.63 35.46
N GLN A 1142 -2.69 -16.06 35.83
CA GLN A 1142 -2.41 -16.80 37.06
C GLN A 1142 -1.26 -16.12 37.82
N LYS A 1143 -1.34 -16.06 39.16
CA LYS A 1143 -0.22 -15.67 40.01
C LYS A 1143 0.48 -16.92 40.56
N ASP A 1144 1.55 -17.39 39.92
CA ASP A 1144 2.50 -18.33 40.52
C ASP A 1144 3.88 -18.19 39.84
N ASP A 1145 4.86 -17.59 40.54
CA ASP A 1145 6.26 -18.09 40.67
C ASP A 1145 7.19 -17.07 41.38
N PHE A 1146 6.88 -15.78 41.34
CA PHE A 1146 7.67 -14.77 42.08
C PHE A 1146 7.33 -14.77 43.59
N LYS A 1147 8.23 -15.37 44.38
CA LYS A 1147 8.25 -15.22 45.83
C LYS A 1147 8.44 -13.76 46.24
N GLU A 1148 7.63 -13.33 47.21
CA GLU A 1148 7.89 -12.24 48.16
C GLU A 1148 8.55 -10.97 47.60
N ASN A 1149 7.72 -10.08 47.04
CA ASN A 1149 7.65 -8.70 47.54
C ASN A 1149 6.33 -8.01 47.14
N SER A 1150 5.79 -7.19 48.05
CA SER A 1150 4.43 -6.65 47.96
C SER A 1150 4.39 -5.16 47.55
N SER A 1151 4.13 -4.88 46.27
CA SER A 1151 3.56 -3.60 45.80
C SER A 1151 3.21 -3.57 44.30
N GLU A 1152 4.03 -4.17 43.44
CA GLU A 1152 3.93 -3.98 41.98
C GLU A 1152 3.10 -5.05 41.25
N GLY A 1153 1.87 -4.69 40.85
CA GLY A 1153 1.06 -5.50 39.92
C GLY A 1153 1.50 -5.29 38.46
N CYS A 1154 2.29 -6.22 37.91
CA CYS A 1154 2.76 -6.17 36.52
C CYS A 1154 1.73 -6.78 35.55
N ALA A 1155 1.26 -6.02 34.56
CA ALA A 1155 0.28 -6.48 33.57
C ALA A 1155 0.87 -7.41 32.48
N ALA A 1156 2.19 -7.40 32.27
CA ALA A 1156 2.88 -8.14 31.21
C ALA A 1156 2.99 -9.67 31.44
N CYS A 1157 2.27 -10.22 32.40
CA CYS A 1157 2.28 -11.64 32.78
C CYS A 1157 0.98 -12.37 32.36
N ALA A 1158 0.32 -11.89 31.30
CA ALA A 1158 -0.95 -12.41 30.78
C ALA A 1158 -0.77 -13.10 29.41
N ASN A 1159 -0.15 -14.28 29.47
CA ASN A 1159 -0.27 -15.33 28.46
C ASN A 1159 -1.26 -16.36 29.03
#